data_AF-A0A3R7VWJ7-F1
#
_entry.id   AF-A0A3R7VWJ7-F1
#
_cell.length_a   1.000
_cell.length_b   1.000
_cell.length_c   1.000
_cell.angle_alpha   90.00
_cell.angle_beta   90.00
_cell.angle_gamma   90.00
#
_symmetry.space_group_name_H-M   'P 1'
#
loop_
_entity.id
_entity.type
_entity.pdbx_description
1 polymer ?
#
loop_
_entity_poly.entity_id
_entity_poly.type
_entity_poly.pdbx_seq_one_letter_code
_entity_poly.pdbx_strand_id
1 'polypeptide(L)'
;MLNPPKLNPTSEEFDKSKPEDVETTIDWGSATSIENINKTSDSSTLVNNTDYKVDNNKLIFLSDYLKDQDDGEIEFLVDFNVGNANFNITIYPKGYSTGNRIWAADSNLSLEYTWDAKSFTGFYYDLDAGLSSESMTIELLGSDNRRVEDGDLEYTTEPIMVDFEHDDFGEYQAVGFMADRYFAGFTDDNTTFVNNDISMMADGQLSKVLIDSDDRRSVFTGSSLVLDEGYSINIVELDVSGDSLFLTLTKDGQEVDSDILSSDDFYVYEKDIGSTDDVPLIAVHIGNIFRGTETNAVFIDGIFQISEDYVSIEEGEQFGKLEITSISPTSIEMRNDGRFTLSRGSTIDIMGDVKIEVADSGTLRFAPFVDITEPGKHEIRGTVAENEGLEWTPLNFEGFYYDIDEGLMTESLTLGYSGRLIDSGNLTYETNPVEVNFEHSDFGKYQVIGFMAEKYFAGFTRADTEFVDDDISMIADGQLSKVLLDNDDRRTLYTGSSLVLEEGYTLNMQQIDIDGNQVWVSLRKDGSEVDDAILEAGSTYVYEKDLGSAEDVPIIAVQLQSVFRGTEVNALFIEGIFQISEDYLLIEEGDTFGEMEVDTISPTSIVMTNDDNINLRTGRTIDLMGDIKFKVADDSANVRYYPFVEREIAGDSLDLDIPSTISQDETITIKVTSRGASVNDATVKFDGQEIGTTDREGELRHNPERAGTFEVRAEKSGYIPATGNIEVIDPDDEGRRMSIEVSPDEIFEGQSIDVRIVSAIGAEPMEDVEVFYDGSSRGTTDEDGRVSSWTVTEPGIHRITATKEGYLDEEKTIEVIALEAEFDYSNLVISPEEVREGRDVTITADVENIGTDAGEYNIELRIDGNVTDSKTVYLEVDEQTTIEFVHTAGEPGNYTVEIGDLEGTFEVTEGLSIVWYVAGVIIVAGGAAAAYMFTAGGWTVEMVKARLAELIETIRSKR
;
A
#
# COMPACT_ATOMS: atom_id res chain seq x y z
N MET A 1 55.85 -36.11 18.10
CA MET A 1 54.54 -35.72 18.65
C MET A 1 53.71 -35.29 17.46
N LEU A 2 52.53 -35.86 17.26
CA LEU A 2 51.63 -35.43 16.20
C LEU A 2 51.12 -34.03 16.56
N ASN A 3 51.18 -33.11 15.61
CA ASN A 3 50.61 -31.76 15.78
C ASN A 3 49.11 -31.86 15.44
N PRO A 4 48.19 -31.65 16.39
CA PRO A 4 46.76 -31.75 16.10
C PRO A 4 46.31 -30.62 15.14
N PRO A 5 45.30 -30.88 14.30
CA PRO A 5 44.67 -29.86 13.48
C PRO A 5 43.97 -28.82 14.35
N LYS A 6 43.79 -27.61 13.82
CA LYS A 6 43.08 -26.50 14.47
C LYS A 6 42.24 -25.74 13.45
N LEU A 7 41.21 -25.08 13.94
CA LEU A 7 40.38 -24.15 13.18
C LEU A 7 40.63 -22.73 13.71
N ASN A 8 40.65 -21.75 12.82
CA ASN A 8 40.76 -20.35 13.18
C ASN A 8 39.98 -19.47 12.19
N PRO A 9 38.95 -18.74 12.65
CA PRO A 9 38.45 -18.72 14.04
C PRO A 9 37.80 -20.07 14.45
N THR A 10 37.57 -20.25 15.75
CA THR A 10 36.91 -21.47 16.30
C THR A 10 35.39 -21.33 16.43
N SER A 11 34.87 -20.13 16.21
CA SER A 11 33.45 -19.82 16.21
C SER A 11 33.16 -18.71 15.22
N GLU A 12 31.96 -18.72 14.67
CA GLU A 12 31.42 -17.67 13.79
C GLU A 12 29.92 -17.51 14.05
N GLU A 13 29.33 -16.49 13.44
CA GLU A 13 27.90 -16.19 13.49
C GLU A 13 27.26 -16.42 12.12
N PHE A 14 25.98 -16.76 12.11
CA PHE A 14 25.18 -16.88 10.89
C PHE A 14 23.86 -16.14 11.11
N ASP A 15 23.58 -15.17 10.27
CA ASP A 15 22.35 -14.38 10.33
C ASP A 15 21.37 -14.84 9.25
N LYS A 16 20.19 -15.33 9.65
CA LYS A 16 19.14 -15.74 8.71
C LYS A 16 18.56 -14.58 7.90
N SER A 17 18.68 -13.33 8.37
CA SER A 17 18.30 -12.13 7.60
C SER A 17 19.32 -11.78 6.51
N LYS A 18 20.59 -12.20 6.66
CA LYS A 18 21.68 -11.94 5.70
C LYS A 18 22.46 -13.25 5.47
N PRO A 19 21.85 -14.26 4.83
CA PRO A 19 22.40 -15.61 4.80
C PRO A 19 23.66 -15.68 3.92
N GLU A 20 24.82 -15.85 4.57
CA GLU A 20 26.12 -16.04 3.90
C GLU A 20 26.80 -17.35 4.31
N ASP A 21 27.66 -17.87 3.43
CA ASP A 21 28.48 -19.05 3.74
C ASP A 21 29.43 -18.74 4.91
N VAL A 22 29.44 -19.60 5.94
CA VAL A 22 30.32 -19.43 7.11
C VAL A 22 31.66 -20.13 6.89
N GLU A 23 32.76 -19.39 6.96
CA GLU A 23 34.09 -19.92 6.69
C GLU A 23 35.01 -19.97 7.92
N THR A 24 35.83 -21.02 8.03
CA THR A 24 36.97 -21.07 8.96
C THR A 24 38.23 -21.61 8.28
N THR A 25 39.39 -21.18 8.76
CA THR A 25 40.69 -21.65 8.25
C THR A 25 41.18 -22.86 9.03
N ILE A 26 41.51 -23.94 8.31
CA ILE A 26 42.14 -25.15 8.81
C ILE A 26 43.66 -24.97 8.89
N ASP A 27 44.23 -25.02 10.09
CA ASP A 27 45.64 -25.40 10.29
C ASP A 27 45.71 -26.92 10.38
N TRP A 28 46.13 -27.55 9.28
CA TRP A 28 46.15 -29.01 9.14
C TRP A 28 47.05 -29.72 10.15
N GLY A 29 48.07 -29.07 10.72
CA GLY A 29 49.00 -29.73 11.64
C GLY A 29 49.64 -30.99 11.03
N SER A 30 49.28 -32.17 11.54
CA SER A 30 49.68 -33.49 11.00
C SER A 30 48.57 -34.22 10.22
N ALA A 31 47.37 -33.63 10.15
CA ALA A 31 46.28 -34.12 9.33
C ALA A 31 46.48 -33.77 7.84
N THR A 32 45.77 -34.47 6.97
CA THR A 32 45.78 -34.24 5.51
C THR A 32 44.39 -34.27 4.89
N SER A 33 43.37 -34.65 5.65
CA SER A 33 41.98 -34.70 5.20
C SER A 33 41.02 -34.65 6.39
N ILE A 34 39.83 -34.11 6.15
CA ILE A 34 38.68 -34.28 7.04
C ILE A 34 38.06 -35.65 6.74
N GLU A 35 37.74 -36.41 7.79
CA GLU A 35 37.03 -37.69 7.67
C GLU A 35 35.52 -37.50 7.73
N ASN A 36 35.02 -36.75 8.73
CA ASN A 36 33.59 -36.43 8.89
C ASN A 36 33.44 -35.10 9.64
N ILE A 37 32.25 -34.49 9.51
CA ILE A 37 31.81 -33.38 10.36
C ILE A 37 30.47 -33.79 10.94
N ASN A 38 30.34 -33.74 12.26
CA ASN A 38 29.11 -34.13 12.95
C ASN A 38 28.59 -32.99 13.84
N LYS A 39 27.28 -32.75 13.82
CA LYS A 39 26.61 -31.89 14.80
C LYS A 39 26.65 -32.58 16.16
N THR A 40 27.16 -31.93 17.20
CA THR A 40 27.40 -32.60 18.49
C THR A 40 26.11 -32.88 19.25
N SER A 41 25.04 -32.11 19.01
CA SER A 41 23.76 -32.25 19.70
C SER A 41 23.01 -33.54 19.37
N ASP A 42 23.04 -33.98 18.11
CA ASP A 42 22.28 -35.14 17.63
C ASP A 42 23.16 -36.20 16.93
N SER A 43 24.46 -35.94 16.78
CA SER A 43 25.42 -36.78 16.05
C SER A 43 25.08 -36.98 14.56
N SER A 44 24.28 -36.09 13.97
CA SER A 44 24.05 -36.08 12.52
C SER A 44 25.34 -35.75 11.78
N THR A 45 25.60 -36.46 10.68
CA THR A 45 26.80 -36.28 9.86
C THR A 45 26.47 -35.40 8.67
N LEU A 46 27.26 -34.34 8.49
CA LEU A 46 27.11 -33.42 7.37
C LEU A 46 27.65 -34.01 6.06
N VAL A 47 27.03 -33.63 4.95
CA VAL A 47 27.29 -34.08 3.59
C VAL A 47 28.13 -33.04 2.83
N ASN A 48 29.26 -33.50 2.28
CA ASN A 48 30.17 -32.63 1.51
C ASN A 48 29.56 -32.19 0.16
N ASN A 49 29.66 -30.90 -0.15
CA ASN A 49 29.01 -30.15 -1.24
C ASN A 49 27.49 -30.04 -1.13
N THR A 50 26.92 -30.30 0.06
CA THR A 50 25.50 -30.06 0.36
C THR A 50 25.37 -29.22 1.63
N ASP A 51 26.10 -29.60 2.68
CA ASP A 51 26.06 -28.91 3.98
C ASP A 51 27.34 -28.09 4.22
N TYR A 52 28.46 -28.55 3.68
CA TYR A 52 29.75 -27.88 3.76
C TYR A 52 30.61 -28.20 2.53
N LYS A 53 31.63 -27.38 2.27
CA LYS A 53 32.68 -27.62 1.28
C LYS A 53 34.06 -27.37 1.88
N VAL A 54 35.09 -27.99 1.32
CA VAL A 54 36.50 -27.75 1.71
C VAL A 54 37.27 -27.26 0.50
N ASP A 55 37.79 -26.04 0.56
CA ASP A 55 38.65 -25.46 -0.46
C ASP A 55 40.04 -25.18 0.12
N ASN A 56 41.03 -26.01 -0.26
CA ASN A 56 42.40 -25.96 0.25
C ASN A 56 42.51 -26.02 1.78
N ASN A 57 42.62 -24.87 2.44
CA ASN A 57 42.69 -24.72 3.88
C ASN A 57 41.47 -23.98 4.45
N LYS A 58 40.40 -23.79 3.68
CA LYS A 58 39.13 -23.26 4.13
C LYS A 58 38.12 -24.39 4.31
N LEU A 59 37.46 -24.43 5.45
CA LEU A 59 36.24 -25.19 5.68
C LEU A 59 35.08 -24.19 5.61
N ILE A 60 34.12 -24.45 4.75
CA ILE A 60 33.02 -23.53 4.45
C ILE A 60 31.71 -24.26 4.71
N PHE A 61 30.91 -23.80 5.67
CA PHE A 61 29.55 -24.27 5.92
C PHE A 61 28.62 -23.49 5.00
N LEU A 62 27.75 -24.20 4.29
CA LEU A 62 26.92 -23.60 3.26
C LEU A 62 25.69 -22.93 3.88
N SER A 63 25.41 -21.70 3.47
CA SER A 63 24.25 -20.91 3.90
C SER A 63 22.92 -21.65 3.74
N ASP A 64 22.75 -22.38 2.63
CA ASP A 64 21.57 -23.21 2.37
C ASP A 64 21.32 -24.28 3.44
N TYR A 65 22.37 -24.80 4.09
CA TYR A 65 22.22 -25.74 5.19
C TYR A 65 21.96 -25.03 6.52
N LEU A 66 22.60 -23.88 6.73
CA LEU A 66 22.53 -23.11 7.98
C LEU A 66 21.17 -22.42 8.16
N LYS A 67 20.53 -21.94 7.09
CA LYS A 67 19.20 -21.30 7.16
C LYS A 67 18.10 -22.22 7.71
N ASP A 68 18.25 -23.53 7.51
CA ASP A 68 17.29 -24.55 7.95
C ASP A 68 17.57 -25.08 9.37
N GLN A 69 18.60 -24.58 10.05
CA GLN A 69 18.93 -25.02 11.41
C GLN A 69 18.16 -24.23 12.46
N ASP A 70 17.97 -24.84 13.64
CA ASP A 70 17.44 -24.16 14.83
C ASP A 70 18.33 -22.98 15.25
N ASP A 71 17.70 -21.94 15.79
CA ASP A 71 18.41 -20.76 16.30
C ASP A 71 19.27 -21.09 17.54
N GLY A 72 20.34 -20.33 17.73
CA GLY A 72 21.28 -20.47 18.85
C GLY A 72 22.60 -21.15 18.46
N GLU A 73 23.37 -21.55 19.47
CA GLU A 73 24.72 -22.09 19.28
C GLU A 73 24.68 -23.56 18.84
N ILE A 74 25.31 -23.84 17.70
CA ILE A 74 25.53 -25.19 17.17
C ILE A 74 27.02 -25.50 17.20
N GLU A 75 27.39 -26.57 17.91
CA GLU A 75 28.77 -27.09 17.90
C GLU A 75 28.92 -28.23 16.87
N PHE A 76 29.92 -28.11 16.02
CA PHE A 76 30.33 -29.10 15.04
C PHE A 76 31.66 -29.73 15.45
N LEU A 77 31.68 -31.07 15.53
CA LEU A 77 32.90 -31.85 15.69
C LEU A 77 33.47 -32.19 14.31
N VAL A 78 34.62 -31.60 13.99
CA VAL A 78 35.36 -31.86 12.75
C VAL A 78 36.41 -32.93 13.03
N ASP A 79 36.14 -34.15 12.57
CA ASP A 79 37.06 -35.28 12.69
C ASP A 79 38.02 -35.28 11.50
N PHE A 80 39.32 -35.22 11.78
CA PHE A 80 40.37 -35.35 10.78
C PHE A 80 40.97 -36.76 10.80
N ASN A 81 41.71 -37.11 9.74
CA ASN A 81 42.45 -38.37 9.72
C ASN A 81 43.49 -38.50 10.86
N VAL A 82 43.87 -37.38 11.47
CA VAL A 82 44.70 -37.33 12.68
C VAL A 82 44.20 -36.24 13.63
N GLY A 83 43.34 -36.60 14.59
CA GLY A 83 42.81 -35.68 15.61
C GLY A 83 41.46 -35.07 15.22
N ASN A 84 40.96 -34.16 16.05
CA ASN A 84 39.71 -33.45 15.82
C ASN A 84 39.80 -32.00 16.30
N ALA A 85 38.85 -31.18 15.85
CA ALA A 85 38.64 -29.81 16.30
C ALA A 85 37.14 -29.54 16.40
N ASN A 86 36.76 -28.60 17.27
CA ASN A 86 35.39 -28.11 17.37
C ASN A 86 35.27 -26.77 16.66
N PHE A 87 34.11 -26.52 16.06
CA PHE A 87 33.72 -25.24 15.48
C PHE A 87 32.30 -24.92 15.91
N ASN A 88 32.06 -23.71 16.40
CA ASN A 88 30.73 -23.28 16.84
C ASN A 88 30.16 -22.27 15.85
N ILE A 89 28.89 -22.39 15.51
CA ILE A 89 28.16 -21.37 14.75
C ILE A 89 26.98 -20.92 15.61
N THR A 90 26.88 -19.62 15.88
CA THR A 90 25.68 -19.04 16.50
C THR A 90 24.72 -18.63 15.39
N ILE A 91 23.54 -19.24 15.35
CA ILE A 91 22.51 -18.95 14.35
C ILE A 91 21.53 -17.94 14.92
N TYR A 92 21.41 -16.80 14.27
CA TYR A 92 20.46 -15.76 14.61
C TYR A 92 19.19 -15.87 13.75
N PRO A 93 18.00 -15.61 14.34
CA PRO A 93 16.73 -15.71 13.64
C PRO A 93 16.60 -14.62 12.57
N LYS A 94 15.62 -14.78 11.67
CA LYS A 94 15.16 -13.66 10.83
C LYS A 94 14.70 -12.51 11.73
N GLY A 95 14.93 -11.28 11.28
CA GLY A 95 14.69 -10.07 12.07
C GLY A 95 15.88 -9.60 12.89
N TYR A 96 16.97 -10.39 13.02
CA TYR A 96 18.09 -10.11 13.93
C TYR A 96 18.87 -8.83 13.62
N SER A 97 19.31 -8.64 12.37
CA SER A 97 20.02 -7.42 11.92
C SER A 97 19.24 -6.53 10.96
N THR A 98 18.14 -7.05 10.41
CA THR A 98 17.18 -6.37 9.53
C THR A 98 15.89 -7.19 9.47
N GLY A 99 14.81 -6.60 8.97
CA GLY A 99 13.52 -7.27 8.74
C GLY A 99 12.40 -6.79 9.67
N ASN A 100 12.75 -6.30 10.85
CA ASN A 100 11.82 -5.65 11.76
C ASN A 100 11.97 -4.13 11.66
N ARG A 101 10.85 -3.42 11.61
CA ARG A 101 10.82 -1.96 11.77
C ARG A 101 11.21 -1.55 13.19
N ILE A 102 10.80 -2.32 14.20
CA ILE A 102 11.03 -1.95 15.60
C ILE A 102 12.30 -2.60 16.14
N TRP A 103 13.24 -1.79 16.63
CA TRP A 103 14.38 -2.27 17.39
C TRP A 103 14.05 -2.28 18.88
N ALA A 104 14.26 -3.42 19.55
CA ALA A 104 13.97 -3.58 20.97
C ALA A 104 15.10 -4.32 21.71
N ALA A 105 15.58 -3.73 22.80
CA ALA A 105 16.69 -4.25 23.59
C ALA A 105 16.42 -5.62 24.22
N ASP A 106 15.15 -5.95 24.47
CA ASP A 106 14.68 -7.21 25.02
C ASP A 106 14.41 -8.30 23.96
N SER A 107 14.55 -7.98 22.67
CA SER A 107 14.39 -8.91 21.55
C SER A 107 15.71 -9.52 21.05
N ASN A 108 16.84 -9.25 21.72
CA ASN A 108 18.17 -9.75 21.36
C ASN A 108 18.56 -9.49 19.89
N LEU A 109 18.24 -8.30 19.39
CA LEU A 109 18.61 -7.85 18.04
C LEU A 109 20.07 -7.41 17.99
N SER A 110 20.63 -7.35 16.78
CA SER A 110 21.97 -6.82 16.52
C SER A 110 22.08 -5.38 17.01
N LEU A 111 23.27 -5.03 17.51
CA LEU A 111 23.61 -3.66 17.86
C LEU A 111 23.98 -2.81 16.63
N GLU A 112 24.30 -3.47 15.53
CA GLU A 112 24.40 -2.89 14.19
C GLU A 112 23.15 -3.35 13.43
N TYR A 113 22.17 -2.46 13.30
CA TYR A 113 20.84 -2.79 12.78
C TYR A 113 20.51 -1.95 11.55
N THR A 114 20.04 -2.59 10.49
CA THR A 114 19.72 -1.95 9.22
C THR A 114 18.21 -1.98 8.99
N TRP A 115 17.64 -0.84 8.61
CA TRP A 115 16.36 -0.74 7.93
C TRP A 115 16.60 -0.53 6.45
N ASP A 116 15.92 -1.31 5.63
CA ASP A 116 15.89 -1.19 4.17
C ASP A 116 14.45 -1.01 3.72
N ALA A 117 14.23 -0.79 2.42
CA ALA A 117 12.88 -0.67 1.91
C ALA A 117 12.06 -1.97 2.07
N LYS A 118 12.68 -3.14 2.28
CA LYS A 118 11.90 -4.33 2.61
C LYS A 118 11.28 -4.23 4.00
N SER A 119 11.98 -3.67 4.98
CA SER A 119 11.60 -3.67 6.41
C SER A 119 11.02 -2.34 6.94
N PHE A 120 11.23 -1.24 6.22
CA PHE A 120 10.68 0.07 6.58
C PHE A 120 9.79 0.62 5.47
N THR A 121 8.50 0.81 5.79
CA THR A 121 7.42 1.30 4.93
C THR A 121 7.73 2.62 4.24
N GLY A 122 8.47 3.49 4.93
CA GLY A 122 8.81 4.82 4.46
C GLY A 122 9.81 4.87 3.33
N PHE A 123 10.61 3.82 3.12
CA PHE A 123 11.59 3.80 2.05
C PHE A 123 10.97 3.32 0.74
N TYR A 124 11.40 3.96 -0.35
CA TYR A 124 10.92 3.64 -1.69
C TYR A 124 11.28 2.20 -2.07
N TYR A 125 10.26 1.46 -2.48
CA TYR A 125 10.37 0.08 -2.92
C TYR A 125 9.55 -0.12 -4.19
N ASP A 126 10.23 -0.53 -5.25
CA ASP A 126 9.59 -1.00 -6.47
C ASP A 126 9.25 -2.49 -6.29
N LEU A 127 7.96 -2.79 -6.13
CA LEU A 127 7.51 -4.15 -5.86
C LEU A 127 7.71 -5.07 -7.06
N ASP A 128 7.47 -4.56 -8.26
CA ASP A 128 7.44 -5.30 -9.51
C ASP A 128 8.86 -5.63 -9.97
N ALA A 129 9.79 -4.70 -9.84
CA ALA A 129 11.21 -4.95 -10.08
C ALA A 129 11.90 -5.64 -8.88
N GLY A 130 11.33 -5.54 -7.68
CA GLY A 130 11.93 -6.03 -6.44
C GLY A 130 13.14 -5.21 -5.99
N LEU A 131 13.16 -3.93 -6.35
CA LEU A 131 14.30 -3.04 -6.18
C LEU A 131 14.04 -2.04 -5.05
N SER A 132 15.08 -1.79 -4.26
CA SER A 132 15.10 -0.80 -3.19
C SER A 132 16.29 0.12 -3.40
N SER A 133 16.10 1.41 -3.16
CA SER A 133 17.20 2.38 -3.24
C SER A 133 17.78 2.73 -1.88
N GLU A 134 16.98 2.69 -0.81
CA GLU A 134 17.34 3.28 0.48
C GLU A 134 17.67 2.24 1.57
N SER A 135 18.66 2.57 2.40
CA SER A 135 18.97 1.87 3.64
C SER A 135 19.43 2.83 4.74
N MET A 136 19.13 2.49 5.99
CA MET A 136 19.58 3.22 7.17
C MET A 136 20.08 2.24 8.22
N THR A 137 21.35 2.38 8.63
CA THR A 137 21.99 1.53 9.63
C THR A 137 22.30 2.34 10.89
N ILE A 138 21.91 1.80 12.05
CA ILE A 138 22.28 2.33 13.36
C ILE A 138 23.25 1.38 14.07
N GLU A 139 24.28 1.95 14.67
CA GLU A 139 25.22 1.28 15.56
C GLU A 139 25.02 1.74 17.01
N LEU A 140 24.88 0.77 17.91
CA LEU A 140 24.73 1.00 19.34
C LEU A 140 25.91 0.37 20.12
N LEU A 141 26.48 1.11 21.07
CA LEU A 141 27.55 0.56 21.93
C LEU A 141 27.07 -0.54 22.91
N GLY A 142 25.77 -0.76 23.03
CA GLY A 142 25.16 -1.74 23.94
C GLY A 142 23.64 -1.65 23.96
N SER A 143 22.96 -2.71 24.40
CA SER A 143 21.49 -2.79 24.33
C SER A 143 20.76 -1.84 25.29
N ASP A 144 21.44 -1.35 26.33
CA ASP A 144 20.94 -0.32 27.25
C ASP A 144 21.46 1.09 26.91
N ASN A 145 22.28 1.22 25.87
CA ASN A 145 22.87 2.49 25.47
C ASN A 145 21.90 3.31 24.64
N ARG A 146 21.42 4.42 25.22
CA ARG A 146 20.53 5.38 24.56
C ARG A 146 21.26 6.45 23.75
N ARG A 147 22.54 6.26 23.45
CA ARG A 147 23.35 7.25 22.73
C ARG A 147 23.81 6.67 21.41
N VAL A 148 23.60 7.44 20.37
CA VAL A 148 24.18 7.23 19.05
C VAL A 148 25.37 8.16 18.97
N GLU A 149 26.58 7.64 18.82
CA GLU A 149 27.76 8.49 18.71
C GLU A 149 27.84 9.12 17.31
N ASP A 150 28.80 10.00 17.12
CA ASP A 150 29.05 10.68 15.85
C ASP A 150 29.36 9.68 14.74
N GLY A 151 28.55 9.68 13.67
CA GLY A 151 28.66 8.76 12.54
C GLY A 151 28.09 7.34 12.73
N ASP A 152 27.45 7.04 13.86
CA ASP A 152 26.83 5.73 14.17
C ASP A 152 25.39 5.59 13.62
N LEU A 153 24.84 6.60 12.97
CA LEU A 153 23.63 6.51 12.13
C LEU A 153 24.01 6.87 10.71
N GLU A 154 23.94 5.90 9.82
CA GLU A 154 24.30 6.01 8.41
C GLU A 154 23.05 5.77 7.57
N TYR A 155 22.81 6.64 6.60
CA TYR A 155 21.82 6.47 5.55
C TYR A 155 22.54 6.41 4.21
N THR A 156 22.15 5.46 3.39
CA THR A 156 22.67 5.32 2.02
C THR A 156 21.50 5.17 1.08
N THR A 157 21.57 5.86 -0.05
CA THR A 157 20.67 5.61 -1.17
C THR A 157 21.43 5.38 -2.47
N GLU A 158 20.98 4.42 -3.27
CA GLU A 158 21.57 3.99 -4.53
C GLU A 158 20.50 4.06 -5.64
N PRO A 159 20.83 4.56 -6.85
CA PRO A 159 19.88 4.60 -7.94
C PRO A 159 19.54 3.18 -8.41
N ILE A 160 18.27 2.94 -8.71
CA ILE A 160 17.74 1.69 -9.26
C ILE A 160 17.26 1.92 -10.70
N MET A 161 17.36 0.90 -11.54
CA MET A 161 16.76 0.92 -12.87
C MET A 161 15.25 0.64 -12.76
N VAL A 162 14.44 1.44 -13.41
CA VAL A 162 12.98 1.29 -13.48
C VAL A 162 12.59 1.31 -14.95
N ASP A 163 11.73 0.38 -15.35
CA ASP A 163 11.15 0.35 -16.69
C ASP A 163 10.29 1.61 -16.91
N PHE A 164 10.31 2.17 -18.12
CA PHE A 164 9.28 3.14 -18.51
C PHE A 164 7.95 2.40 -18.71
N GLU A 165 6.84 3.10 -18.54
CA GLU A 165 5.52 2.53 -18.89
C GLU A 165 5.47 2.17 -20.39
N HIS A 166 6.13 2.97 -21.24
CA HIS A 166 6.29 2.62 -22.65
C HIS A 166 7.56 1.78 -22.88
N ASP A 167 7.38 0.46 -23.02
CA ASP A 167 8.44 -0.55 -23.17
C ASP A 167 9.59 -0.17 -24.14
N ASP A 168 9.29 0.45 -25.29
CA ASP A 168 10.31 0.76 -26.30
C ASP A 168 11.27 1.89 -25.88
N PHE A 169 10.98 2.60 -24.78
CA PHE A 169 11.91 3.55 -24.16
C PHE A 169 13.03 2.87 -23.35
N GLY A 170 12.81 1.64 -22.87
CA GLY A 170 13.75 0.88 -22.05
C GLY A 170 13.62 1.17 -20.55
N GLU A 171 14.70 1.60 -19.90
CA GLU A 171 14.71 1.91 -18.45
C GLU A 171 15.36 3.27 -18.15
N TYR A 172 15.04 3.85 -17.00
CA TYR A 172 15.71 5.02 -16.42
C TYR A 172 16.15 4.78 -14.98
N GLN A 173 16.98 5.67 -14.43
CA GLN A 173 17.41 5.61 -13.04
C GLN A 173 16.47 6.42 -12.14
N ALA A 174 15.86 5.75 -11.17
CA ALA A 174 15.14 6.38 -10.06
C ALA A 174 15.90 6.20 -8.74
N VAL A 175 15.66 7.07 -7.76
CA VAL A 175 16.25 6.98 -6.43
C VAL A 175 15.26 7.47 -5.38
N GLY A 176 15.15 6.76 -4.26
CA GLY A 176 14.51 7.26 -3.04
C GLY A 176 15.46 8.17 -2.29
N PHE A 177 15.05 9.37 -1.94
CA PHE A 177 15.84 10.31 -1.14
C PHE A 177 14.96 10.88 -0.03
N MET A 178 15.25 10.50 1.20
CA MET A 178 14.49 10.88 2.40
C MET A 178 13.00 10.50 2.31
N ALA A 179 12.69 9.25 1.92
CA ALA A 179 11.34 8.71 1.73
C ALA A 179 10.56 9.22 0.50
N ASP A 180 11.17 10.05 -0.35
CA ASP A 180 10.59 10.54 -1.59
C ASP A 180 11.26 9.94 -2.82
N ARG A 181 10.49 9.59 -3.86
CA ARG A 181 11.04 9.16 -5.16
C ARG A 181 11.51 10.37 -5.99
N TYR A 182 12.66 10.22 -6.64
CA TYR A 182 13.25 11.16 -7.60
C TYR A 182 13.80 10.44 -8.83
N PHE A 183 13.88 11.16 -9.93
CA PHE A 183 14.66 10.84 -11.11
C PHE A 183 16.16 11.10 -10.85
N ALA A 184 17.01 10.15 -11.18
CA ALA A 184 18.45 10.19 -10.94
C ALA A 184 19.31 10.24 -12.23
N GLY A 185 18.79 9.78 -13.37
CA GLY A 185 19.56 9.74 -14.62
C GLY A 185 19.08 8.74 -15.68
N PHE A 186 19.86 8.66 -16.75
CA PHE A 186 19.71 7.70 -17.86
C PHE A 186 21.04 6.97 -18.09
N THR A 187 20.97 5.76 -18.64
CA THR A 187 22.14 4.98 -19.07
C THR A 187 22.05 4.64 -20.55
N ASP A 188 23.14 4.80 -21.30
CA ASP A 188 23.19 4.53 -22.75
C ASP A 188 22.90 3.06 -23.09
N ASP A 189 23.19 2.15 -22.16
CA ASP A 189 22.95 0.72 -22.33
C ASP A 189 21.46 0.33 -22.14
N ASN A 190 20.63 1.18 -21.51
CA ASN A 190 19.25 0.84 -21.12
C ASN A 190 18.18 1.79 -21.66
N THR A 191 18.50 3.05 -21.93
CA THR A 191 17.53 4.02 -22.47
C THR A 191 17.72 4.15 -23.98
N THR A 192 16.68 3.89 -24.77
CA THR A 192 16.81 3.76 -26.23
C THR A 192 17.05 5.06 -26.98
N PHE A 193 16.72 6.20 -26.36
CA PHE A 193 16.77 7.51 -26.97
C PHE A 193 17.90 8.42 -26.46
N VAL A 194 18.80 7.90 -25.61
CA VAL A 194 20.03 8.60 -25.20
C VAL A 194 21.25 8.00 -25.90
N ASN A 195 22.39 8.72 -25.87
CA ASN A 195 23.64 8.27 -26.51
C ASN A 195 24.86 8.31 -25.58
N ASN A 196 24.63 8.62 -24.30
CA ASN A 196 25.61 8.70 -23.23
C ASN A 196 24.88 8.58 -21.89
N ASP A 197 25.60 8.12 -20.87
CA ASP A 197 25.10 8.14 -19.49
C ASP A 197 24.90 9.60 -19.04
N ILE A 198 23.79 9.85 -18.37
CA ILE A 198 23.40 11.13 -17.78
C ILE A 198 23.09 10.86 -16.32
N SER A 199 23.79 11.52 -15.39
CA SER A 199 23.59 11.31 -13.96
C SER A 199 23.34 12.64 -13.26
N MET A 200 22.06 12.95 -13.06
CA MET A 200 21.62 14.10 -12.26
C MET A 200 22.21 14.03 -10.85
N MET A 201 22.18 12.83 -10.27
CA MET A 201 22.69 12.57 -8.92
C MET A 201 24.18 12.93 -8.78
N ALA A 202 25.02 12.54 -9.75
CA ALA A 202 26.46 12.82 -9.71
C ALA A 202 26.78 14.32 -9.76
N ASP A 203 25.90 15.11 -10.37
CA ASP A 203 25.98 16.56 -10.46
C ASP A 203 25.30 17.25 -9.27
N GLY A 204 24.86 16.48 -8.26
CA GLY A 204 24.24 16.98 -7.04
C GLY A 204 22.81 17.45 -7.24
N GLN A 205 22.05 16.81 -8.14
CA GLN A 205 20.71 17.22 -8.53
C GLN A 205 19.76 16.02 -8.58
N LEU A 206 18.51 16.22 -8.14
CA LEU A 206 17.45 15.22 -8.20
C LEU A 206 16.16 15.90 -8.69
N SER A 207 15.57 15.40 -9.78
CA SER A 207 14.32 15.92 -10.35
C SER A 207 13.15 14.99 -10.04
N LYS A 208 11.91 15.46 -10.18
CA LYS A 208 10.73 14.57 -10.13
C LYS A 208 10.39 14.04 -11.52
N VAL A 209 9.89 12.81 -11.59
CA VAL A 209 9.17 12.33 -12.78
C VAL A 209 7.78 12.94 -12.73
N LEU A 210 7.34 13.56 -13.82
CA LEU A 210 6.04 14.23 -13.93
C LEU A 210 5.04 13.35 -14.70
N ILE A 211 5.48 12.78 -15.83
CA ILE A 211 4.68 11.91 -16.67
C ILE A 211 5.52 10.69 -17.03
N ASP A 212 4.95 9.50 -16.90
CA ASP A 212 5.46 8.22 -17.39
C ASP A 212 4.20 7.42 -17.75
N SER A 213 3.89 7.28 -19.05
CA SER A 213 2.60 6.75 -19.51
C SER A 213 2.70 6.20 -20.92
N ASP A 214 2.03 5.09 -21.19
CA ASP A 214 1.83 4.46 -22.50
C ASP A 214 0.41 4.66 -23.06
N ASP A 215 -0.40 5.51 -22.40
CA ASP A 215 -1.79 5.76 -22.78
C ASP A 215 -1.90 6.24 -24.23
N ARG A 216 -2.74 5.55 -25.02
CA ARG A 216 -2.96 5.93 -26.42
C ARG A 216 -3.81 7.18 -26.54
N ARG A 217 -3.22 8.27 -27.01
CA ARG A 217 -3.86 9.55 -27.34
C ARG A 217 -3.85 9.82 -28.84
N SER A 218 -4.97 10.30 -29.37
CA SER A 218 -5.08 10.75 -30.76
C SER A 218 -5.02 12.28 -30.80
N VAL A 219 -4.04 12.88 -31.47
CA VAL A 219 -3.86 14.33 -31.57
C VAL A 219 -4.08 14.80 -33.01
N PHE A 220 -5.09 15.64 -33.22
CA PHE A 220 -5.43 16.11 -34.56
C PHE A 220 -4.52 17.24 -35.04
N THR A 221 -4.30 17.34 -36.35
CA THR A 221 -3.45 18.41 -36.91
C THR A 221 -3.99 19.78 -36.55
N GLY A 222 -3.11 20.58 -35.95
CA GLY A 222 -3.38 21.89 -35.41
C GLY A 222 -3.62 21.89 -33.90
N SER A 223 -4.00 20.77 -33.31
CA SER A 223 -4.14 20.62 -31.86
C SER A 223 -2.78 20.51 -31.17
N SER A 224 -2.81 20.56 -29.83
CA SER A 224 -1.62 20.46 -29.01
C SER A 224 -1.81 19.46 -27.88
N LEU A 225 -0.84 18.59 -27.66
CA LEU A 225 -0.73 17.77 -26.47
C LEU A 225 -0.18 18.67 -25.35
N VAL A 226 -0.98 18.90 -24.29
CA VAL A 226 -0.54 19.68 -23.12
C VAL A 226 0.25 18.75 -22.21
N LEU A 227 1.39 19.25 -21.76
CA LEU A 227 2.31 18.59 -20.83
C LEU A 227 2.44 19.44 -19.56
N ASP A 228 3.18 18.96 -18.57
CA ASP A 228 3.38 19.70 -17.32
C ASP A 228 4.36 20.86 -17.48
N GLU A 229 4.39 21.77 -16.50
CA GLU A 229 5.33 22.93 -16.44
C GLU A 229 5.28 23.85 -17.67
N GLY A 230 4.07 24.04 -18.22
CA GLY A 230 3.80 24.98 -19.31
C GLY A 230 4.22 24.48 -20.69
N TYR A 231 4.60 23.21 -20.81
CA TYR A 231 4.97 22.59 -22.07
C TYR A 231 3.77 22.16 -22.90
N SER A 232 3.90 22.26 -24.22
CA SER A 232 2.91 21.68 -25.14
C SER A 232 3.54 21.32 -26.49
N ILE A 233 3.21 20.13 -26.99
CA ILE A 233 3.60 19.66 -28.32
C ILE A 233 2.48 19.97 -29.30
N ASN A 234 2.77 20.82 -30.28
CA ASN A 234 1.82 21.27 -31.28
C ASN A 234 2.01 20.46 -32.57
N ILE A 235 0.95 19.82 -33.05
CA ILE A 235 0.95 19.04 -34.30
C ILE A 235 0.71 20.01 -35.45
N VAL A 236 1.76 20.50 -36.11
CA VAL A 236 1.63 21.63 -37.06
C VAL A 236 1.08 21.19 -38.41
N GLU A 237 1.76 20.27 -39.10
CA GLU A 237 1.29 19.75 -40.39
C GLU A 237 1.81 18.34 -40.69
N LEU A 238 1.13 17.65 -41.62
CA LEU A 238 1.60 16.39 -42.21
C LEU A 238 2.08 16.60 -43.65
N ASP A 239 3.13 15.90 -44.08
CA ASP A 239 3.60 15.93 -45.47
C ASP A 239 2.53 15.43 -46.45
N VAL A 240 2.67 15.77 -47.74
CA VAL A 240 1.81 15.41 -48.87
C VAL A 240 1.67 13.89 -49.08
N SER A 241 2.58 13.05 -48.57
CA SER A 241 2.36 11.60 -48.53
C SER A 241 1.65 11.10 -47.28
N GLY A 242 1.69 11.86 -46.18
CA GLY A 242 1.20 11.44 -44.86
C GLY A 242 2.20 10.57 -44.08
N ASP A 243 3.46 10.51 -44.52
CA ASP A 243 4.49 9.67 -43.89
C ASP A 243 5.33 10.43 -42.85
N SER A 244 5.19 11.76 -42.77
CA SER A 244 5.97 12.59 -41.86
C SER A 244 5.11 13.70 -41.25
N LEU A 245 5.34 13.96 -39.97
CA LEU A 245 4.73 14.96 -39.12
C LEU A 245 5.76 16.06 -38.85
N PHE A 246 5.38 17.32 -39.04
CA PHE A 246 6.10 18.46 -38.46
C PHE A 246 5.42 18.88 -37.16
N LEU A 247 6.17 18.88 -36.06
CA LEU A 247 5.70 19.33 -34.74
C LEU A 247 6.58 20.45 -34.18
N THR A 248 6.03 21.22 -33.25
CA THR A 248 6.76 22.24 -32.49
C THR A 248 6.45 22.10 -31.00
N LEU A 249 7.48 22.11 -30.17
CA LEU A 249 7.35 22.19 -28.71
C LEU A 249 7.35 23.66 -28.29
N THR A 250 6.37 24.02 -27.48
CA THR A 250 6.25 25.36 -26.89
C THR A 250 6.33 25.29 -25.37
N LYS A 251 7.00 26.25 -24.74
CA LYS A 251 6.91 26.53 -23.30
C LYS A 251 6.26 27.89 -23.11
N ASP A 252 5.18 27.96 -22.34
CA ASP A 252 4.40 29.18 -22.10
C ASP A 252 3.98 29.89 -23.41
N GLY A 253 3.66 29.09 -24.43
CA GLY A 253 3.29 29.57 -25.77
C GLY A 253 4.45 30.04 -26.67
N GLN A 254 5.70 29.97 -26.21
CA GLN A 254 6.88 30.28 -27.02
C GLN A 254 7.52 29.01 -27.56
N GLU A 255 7.76 28.95 -28.87
CA GLU A 255 8.47 27.83 -29.51
C GLU A 255 9.89 27.71 -28.94
N VAL A 256 10.19 26.56 -28.36
CA VAL A 256 11.51 26.22 -27.82
C VAL A 256 12.23 25.18 -28.67
N ASP A 257 11.48 24.33 -29.39
CA ASP A 257 12.02 23.31 -30.28
C ASP A 257 11.02 22.88 -31.36
N SER A 258 11.51 22.21 -32.40
CA SER A 258 10.70 21.70 -33.52
C SER A 258 11.37 20.52 -34.20
N ASP A 259 10.60 19.53 -34.64
CA ASP A 259 11.15 18.38 -35.36
C ASP A 259 10.21 17.83 -36.44
N ILE A 260 10.76 17.02 -37.34
CA ILE A 260 10.04 16.28 -38.38
C ILE A 260 10.22 14.78 -38.13
N LEU A 261 9.13 14.11 -37.76
CA LEU A 261 9.11 12.70 -37.34
C LEU A 261 8.25 11.85 -38.28
N SER A 262 8.52 10.56 -38.31
CA SER A 262 7.71 9.53 -38.98
C SER A 262 6.95 8.70 -37.93
N SER A 263 6.09 7.78 -38.36
CA SER A 263 5.56 6.77 -37.45
C SER A 263 6.71 5.94 -36.86
N ASP A 264 6.53 5.52 -35.61
CA ASP A 264 7.47 4.77 -34.77
C ASP A 264 8.76 5.55 -34.39
N ASP A 265 8.83 6.86 -34.68
CA ASP A 265 9.95 7.70 -34.23
C ASP A 265 9.69 8.27 -32.82
N PHE A 266 10.77 8.58 -32.09
CA PHE A 266 10.73 9.30 -30.82
C PHE A 266 10.98 10.79 -31.05
N TYR A 267 10.13 11.63 -30.48
CA TYR A 267 10.47 13.02 -30.20
C TYR A 267 11.22 13.10 -28.87
N VAL A 268 12.38 13.73 -28.83
CA VAL A 268 13.12 13.98 -27.59
C VAL A 268 13.54 15.44 -27.53
N TYR A 269 13.17 16.10 -26.45
CA TYR A 269 13.63 17.45 -26.14
C TYR A 269 14.64 17.43 -25.00
N GLU A 270 15.87 17.80 -25.31
CA GLU A 270 16.97 17.88 -24.37
C GLU A 270 17.15 19.32 -23.85
N LYS A 271 17.49 19.45 -22.57
CA LYS A 271 17.73 20.74 -21.92
C LYS A 271 18.80 20.61 -20.84
N ASP A 272 19.64 21.63 -20.71
CA ASP A 272 20.53 21.75 -19.55
C ASP A 272 19.68 22.02 -18.29
N ILE A 273 19.75 21.12 -17.30
CA ILE A 273 19.11 21.29 -15.99
C ILE A 273 20.22 21.50 -14.96
N GLY A 274 20.24 22.68 -14.34
CA GLY A 274 21.25 23.02 -13.34
C GLY A 274 22.68 22.93 -13.85
N SER A 275 23.37 21.84 -13.52
CA SER A 275 24.75 21.55 -13.95
C SER A 275 24.90 20.29 -14.80
N THR A 276 23.78 19.60 -15.06
CA THR A 276 23.73 18.46 -15.96
C THR A 276 23.32 18.96 -17.34
N ASP A 277 24.20 18.75 -18.32
CA ASP A 277 24.02 19.17 -19.70
C ASP A 277 23.19 18.13 -20.48
N ASP A 278 22.49 18.56 -21.53
CA ASP A 278 21.81 17.70 -22.53
C ASP A 278 20.84 16.66 -21.91
N VAL A 279 20.07 17.02 -20.88
CA VAL A 279 19.13 16.09 -20.21
C VAL A 279 17.85 15.93 -21.03
N PRO A 280 17.46 14.71 -21.47
CA PRO A 280 16.13 14.45 -22.01
C PRO A 280 15.03 14.83 -21.01
N LEU A 281 14.40 15.98 -21.23
CA LEU A 281 13.36 16.51 -20.36
C LEU A 281 11.99 15.92 -20.73
N ILE A 282 11.75 15.75 -22.03
CA ILE A 282 10.51 15.24 -22.61
C ILE A 282 10.87 14.21 -23.69
N ALA A 283 10.25 13.03 -23.63
CA ALA A 283 10.29 12.02 -24.68
C ALA A 283 8.86 11.61 -25.05
N VAL A 284 8.56 11.54 -26.35
CA VAL A 284 7.23 11.17 -26.86
C VAL A 284 7.35 10.21 -28.03
N HIS A 285 6.66 9.07 -27.94
CA HIS A 285 6.59 8.10 -29.02
C HIS A 285 5.45 8.41 -29.99
N ILE A 286 5.76 8.45 -31.28
CA ILE A 286 4.80 8.69 -32.36
C ILE A 286 4.35 7.35 -32.94
N GLY A 287 3.41 6.67 -32.29
CA GLY A 287 2.96 5.34 -32.73
C GLY A 287 2.43 5.29 -34.16
N ASN A 288 1.55 6.23 -34.57
CA ASN A 288 1.07 6.23 -35.97
C ASN A 288 0.64 7.60 -36.48
N ILE A 289 0.84 7.84 -37.78
CA ILE A 289 0.39 9.06 -38.46
C ILE A 289 -0.73 8.68 -39.44
N PHE A 290 -1.90 9.30 -39.27
CA PHE A 290 -3.06 9.09 -40.13
C PHE A 290 -3.42 10.35 -40.91
N ARG A 291 -3.55 10.16 -42.23
CA ARG A 291 -4.01 11.20 -43.15
C ARG A 291 -5.35 10.84 -43.77
N GLY A 292 -6.41 11.51 -43.33
CA GLY A 292 -7.76 11.38 -43.88
C GLY A 292 -8.04 12.35 -45.05
N THR A 293 -9.25 12.26 -45.59
CA THR A 293 -9.74 13.21 -46.62
C THR A 293 -10.23 14.53 -46.05
N GLU A 294 -10.55 14.54 -44.75
CA GLU A 294 -11.15 15.67 -44.04
C GLU A 294 -10.32 16.06 -42.81
N THR A 295 -9.87 15.07 -42.02
CA THR A 295 -9.03 15.27 -40.83
C THR A 295 -7.74 14.44 -40.90
N ASN A 296 -6.72 14.92 -40.20
CA ASN A 296 -5.42 14.28 -40.03
C ASN A 296 -5.19 14.10 -38.53
N ALA A 297 -4.64 12.96 -38.12
CA ALA A 297 -4.41 12.63 -36.72
C ALA A 297 -3.05 11.95 -36.53
N VAL A 298 -2.50 12.12 -35.34
CA VAL A 298 -1.26 11.48 -34.87
C VAL A 298 -1.63 10.69 -33.61
N PHE A 299 -1.25 9.42 -33.55
CA PHE A 299 -1.44 8.57 -32.38
C PHE A 299 -0.13 8.57 -31.59
N ILE A 300 -0.23 8.91 -30.31
CA ILE A 300 0.83 8.92 -29.32
C ILE A 300 0.46 7.87 -28.29
N ASP A 301 1.40 7.02 -27.89
CA ASP A 301 1.20 5.92 -26.94
C ASP A 301 2.45 5.71 -26.07
N GLY A 302 3.18 6.81 -25.83
CA GLY A 302 4.34 6.86 -24.95
C GLY A 302 4.70 8.31 -24.67
N ILE A 303 4.61 8.73 -23.40
CA ILE A 303 4.98 10.07 -22.93
C ILE A 303 5.81 9.91 -21.66
N PHE A 304 7.01 10.46 -21.67
CA PHE A 304 7.84 10.62 -20.49
C PHE A 304 8.24 12.08 -20.31
N GLN A 305 8.10 12.60 -19.10
CA GLN A 305 8.51 13.95 -18.73
C GLN A 305 9.07 13.99 -17.32
N ILE A 306 10.18 14.69 -17.13
CA ILE A 306 10.71 15.06 -15.81
C ILE A 306 10.57 16.56 -15.56
N SER A 307 10.61 16.94 -14.30
CA SER A 307 10.55 18.33 -13.84
C SER A 307 11.87 19.05 -14.10
N GLU A 308 11.77 20.29 -14.59
CA GLU A 308 12.91 21.20 -14.63
C GLU A 308 13.30 21.72 -13.26
N ASP A 309 12.37 21.70 -12.30
CA ASP A 309 12.66 21.97 -10.91
C ASP A 309 13.37 20.76 -10.30
N TYR A 310 14.42 21.04 -9.53
CA TYR A 310 15.27 20.01 -8.94
C TYR A 310 15.67 20.37 -7.51
N VAL A 311 15.89 19.32 -6.72
CA VAL A 311 16.54 19.40 -5.42
C VAL A 311 18.04 19.41 -5.67
N SER A 312 18.70 20.49 -5.24
CA SER A 312 20.16 20.56 -5.22
C SER A 312 20.66 19.93 -3.92
N ILE A 313 21.69 19.10 -4.00
CA ILE A 313 22.37 18.47 -2.87
C ILE A 313 23.87 18.71 -2.94
N GLU A 314 24.49 19.03 -1.81
CA GLU A 314 25.93 19.25 -1.71
C GLU A 314 26.57 18.44 -0.56
N GLU A 315 27.83 17.98 -0.74
CA GLU A 315 28.59 17.40 0.36
C GLU A 315 28.73 18.41 1.53
N GLY A 316 28.41 17.96 2.74
CA GLY A 316 28.36 18.77 3.95
C GLY A 316 27.02 19.46 4.22
N GLU A 317 26.02 19.28 3.35
CA GLU A 317 24.65 19.74 3.59
C GLU A 317 23.98 18.90 4.68
N GLN A 318 23.23 19.56 5.58
CA GLN A 318 22.60 18.92 6.73
C GLN A 318 21.08 18.83 6.55
N PHE A 319 20.55 17.61 6.69
CA PHE A 319 19.13 17.31 6.71
C PHE A 319 18.78 16.70 8.07
N GLY A 320 18.11 17.48 8.92
CA GLY A 320 17.77 17.06 10.27
C GLY A 320 19.00 16.77 11.13
N LYS A 321 19.28 15.49 11.37
CA LYS A 321 20.46 14.99 12.11
C LYS A 321 21.58 14.53 11.22
N LEU A 322 21.30 14.26 9.95
CA LEU A 322 22.23 13.68 9.01
C LEU A 322 22.91 14.77 8.16
N GLU A 323 24.17 14.55 7.83
CA GLU A 323 24.98 15.37 6.93
C GLU A 323 25.38 14.51 5.73
N ILE A 324 25.28 15.05 4.51
CA ILE A 324 25.78 14.37 3.30
C ILE A 324 27.30 14.24 3.39
N THR A 325 27.79 13.02 3.45
CA THR A 325 29.23 12.72 3.54
C THR A 325 29.86 12.38 2.20
N SER A 326 29.08 11.91 1.23
CA SER A 326 29.56 11.56 -0.11
C SER A 326 28.41 11.61 -1.12
N ILE A 327 28.69 12.10 -2.33
CA ILE A 327 27.81 12.03 -3.49
C ILE A 327 28.60 11.38 -4.63
N SER A 328 28.00 10.40 -5.30
CA SER A 328 28.57 9.72 -6.46
C SER A 328 27.47 9.30 -7.45
N PRO A 329 27.81 8.90 -8.68
CA PRO A 329 26.83 8.35 -9.62
C PRO A 329 26.13 7.07 -9.14
N THR A 330 26.66 6.42 -8.10
CA THR A 330 26.17 5.12 -7.61
C THR A 330 25.57 5.19 -6.22
N SER A 331 25.78 6.30 -5.48
CA SER A 331 25.26 6.43 -4.12
C SER A 331 25.32 7.86 -3.59
N ILE A 332 24.37 8.19 -2.71
CA ILE A 332 24.45 9.28 -1.75
C ILE A 332 24.59 8.65 -0.35
N GLU A 333 25.58 9.09 0.41
CA GLU A 333 25.80 8.65 1.79
C GLU A 333 25.65 9.81 2.75
N MET A 334 24.92 9.59 3.84
CA MET A 334 24.69 10.56 4.89
C MET A 334 24.98 9.94 6.25
N ARG A 335 25.55 10.73 7.17
CA ARG A 335 25.84 10.28 8.53
C ARG A 335 25.45 11.33 9.55
N ASN A 336 25.08 10.93 10.76
CA ASN A 336 24.73 11.90 11.78
C ASN A 336 25.94 12.76 12.17
N ASP A 337 25.79 14.09 12.10
CA ASP A 337 26.79 15.04 12.59
C ASP A 337 26.65 15.21 14.11
N GLY A 338 27.64 14.70 14.82
CA GLY A 338 27.67 14.68 16.27
C GLY A 338 26.71 13.67 16.89
N ARG A 339 26.91 13.43 18.19
CA ARG A 339 26.10 12.49 18.96
C ARG A 339 24.71 13.02 19.28
N PHE A 340 23.73 12.12 19.37
CA PHE A 340 22.40 12.41 19.92
C PHE A 340 21.95 11.31 20.90
N THR A 341 20.75 11.46 21.49
CA THR A 341 20.25 10.56 22.53
C THR A 341 18.82 10.15 22.26
N LEU A 342 18.57 8.84 22.26
CA LEU A 342 17.28 8.16 22.22
C LEU A 342 16.57 8.34 23.58
N SER A 343 16.08 9.56 23.80
CA SER A 343 15.43 9.95 25.06
C SER A 343 14.08 9.25 25.19
N ARG A 344 13.67 8.96 26.43
CA ARG A 344 12.38 8.31 26.67
C ARG A 344 11.22 9.19 26.22
N GLY A 345 10.22 8.60 25.56
CA GLY A 345 9.01 9.26 25.07
C GLY A 345 9.29 10.37 24.06
N SER A 346 10.43 10.33 23.37
CA SER A 346 10.81 11.38 22.42
C SER A 346 10.66 10.91 20.99
N THR A 347 10.10 11.78 20.15
CA THR A 347 10.24 11.72 18.69
C THR A 347 11.49 12.51 18.27
N ILE A 348 12.30 11.94 17.40
CA ILE A 348 13.56 12.51 16.92
C ILE A 348 13.46 12.69 15.40
N ASP A 349 13.53 13.94 14.94
CA ASP A 349 13.61 14.24 13.51
C ASP A 349 14.98 13.79 12.96
N ILE A 350 15.01 12.91 11.96
CA ILE A 350 16.25 12.34 11.39
C ILE A 350 16.63 13.03 10.08
N MET A 351 15.75 12.98 9.07
CA MET A 351 15.94 13.60 7.75
C MET A 351 14.58 13.70 7.06
N GLY A 352 14.33 14.74 6.25
CA GLY A 352 13.03 14.94 5.60
C GLY A 352 11.85 14.70 6.56
N ASP A 353 10.94 13.81 6.16
CA ASP A 353 9.81 13.36 6.98
C ASP A 353 10.10 12.09 7.80
N VAL A 354 11.30 11.52 7.69
CA VAL A 354 11.73 10.35 8.45
C VAL A 354 12.09 10.75 9.89
N LYS A 355 11.42 10.12 10.85
CA LYS A 355 11.61 10.32 12.28
C LYS A 355 11.83 9.00 13.00
N ILE A 356 12.38 9.06 14.21
CA ILE A 356 12.45 7.92 15.13
C ILE A 356 11.60 8.20 16.36
N GLU A 357 10.64 7.32 16.63
CA GLU A 357 9.91 7.28 17.89
C GLU A 357 10.68 6.44 18.91
N VAL A 358 10.74 6.89 20.17
CA VAL A 358 11.43 6.19 21.25
C VAL A 358 10.48 5.98 22.43
N ALA A 359 10.35 4.73 22.86
CA ALA A 359 9.53 4.32 24.00
C ALA A 359 9.81 5.15 25.27
N ASP A 360 8.77 5.58 25.99
CA ASP A 360 8.84 6.03 27.39
C ASP A 360 9.00 4.86 28.37
N SER A 361 10.08 4.10 28.17
CA SER A 361 10.29 2.85 28.89
C SER A 361 11.66 2.75 29.53
N GLY A 362 11.77 1.88 30.54
CA GLY A 362 13.04 1.42 31.09
C GLY A 362 13.94 0.84 29.99
N THR A 363 13.35 -0.09 29.26
CA THR A 363 13.90 -0.80 28.10
C THR A 363 14.03 0.16 26.91
N LEU A 364 15.13 0.08 26.17
CA LEU A 364 15.27 0.86 24.95
C LEU A 364 14.50 0.14 23.83
N ARG A 365 13.49 0.83 23.29
CA ARG A 365 12.79 0.44 22.07
C ARG A 365 12.59 1.68 21.23
N PHE A 366 12.75 1.56 19.93
CA PHE A 366 12.58 2.66 18.99
C PHE A 366 12.30 2.14 17.59
N ALA A 367 11.65 2.96 16.77
CA ALA A 367 11.29 2.59 15.42
C ALA A 367 11.32 3.84 14.51
N PRO A 368 11.83 3.72 13.27
CA PRO A 368 11.61 4.74 12.27
C PRO A 368 10.15 4.75 11.81
N PHE A 369 9.67 5.93 11.45
CA PHE A 369 8.39 6.17 10.80
C PHE A 369 8.49 7.40 9.90
N VAL A 370 7.60 7.51 8.92
CA VAL A 370 7.42 8.74 8.13
C VAL A 370 6.30 9.55 8.78
N ASP A 371 6.55 10.82 9.05
CA ASP A 371 5.54 11.74 9.57
C ASP A 371 4.58 12.16 8.45
N ILE A 372 3.65 11.27 8.12
CA ILE A 372 2.63 11.51 7.10
C ILE A 372 1.65 12.54 7.67
N THR A 373 1.71 13.76 7.14
CA THR A 373 0.78 14.86 7.49
C THR A 373 -0.12 15.27 6.35
N GLU A 374 0.15 14.73 5.16
CA GLU A 374 -0.62 14.99 3.95
C GLU A 374 -1.99 14.32 4.07
N PRO A 375 -3.10 15.06 3.88
CA PRO A 375 -4.41 14.44 3.89
C PRO A 375 -4.62 13.51 2.69
N GLY A 376 -5.43 12.47 2.89
CA GLY A 376 -5.68 11.44 1.88
C GLY A 376 -5.48 10.02 2.42
N LYS A 377 -5.59 9.04 1.54
CA LYS A 377 -5.32 7.63 1.85
C LYS A 377 -3.84 7.32 1.66
N HIS A 378 -3.25 6.71 2.67
CA HIS A 378 -1.83 6.32 2.68
C HIS A 378 -1.69 4.84 2.96
N GLU A 379 -0.85 4.17 2.18
CA GLU A 379 -0.57 2.76 2.32
C GLU A 379 0.47 2.55 3.44
N ILE A 380 0.14 1.73 4.44
CA ILE A 380 1.04 1.31 5.50
C ILE A 380 1.27 -0.18 5.35
N ARG A 381 2.38 -0.56 4.71
CA ARG A 381 2.70 -1.97 4.43
C ARG A 381 3.45 -2.69 5.54
N GLY A 382 3.56 -4.00 5.42
CA GLY A 382 4.46 -4.83 6.19
C GLY A 382 5.77 -5.09 5.46
N THR A 383 6.61 -5.90 6.10
CA THR A 383 7.86 -6.34 5.50
C THR A 383 7.60 -7.14 4.24
N VAL A 384 8.35 -6.85 3.17
CA VAL A 384 8.20 -7.54 1.89
C VAL A 384 8.74 -8.97 1.98
N ALA A 385 7.93 -9.94 1.57
CA ALA A 385 8.34 -11.33 1.42
C ALA A 385 8.66 -11.63 -0.05
N GLU A 386 9.66 -12.48 -0.28
CA GLU A 386 10.12 -12.86 -1.62
C GLU A 386 10.50 -14.34 -1.68
N ASN A 387 9.79 -15.11 -2.50
CA ASN A 387 10.05 -16.54 -2.75
C ASN A 387 10.03 -17.45 -1.49
N GLU A 388 9.49 -16.93 -0.39
CA GLU A 388 9.29 -17.67 0.86
C GLU A 388 8.12 -17.09 1.66
N GLY A 389 7.57 -17.93 2.55
CA GLY A 389 6.61 -17.50 3.56
C GLY A 389 7.27 -16.62 4.62
N LEU A 390 6.49 -15.70 5.18
CA LEU A 390 6.90 -14.82 6.26
C LEU A 390 5.83 -14.81 7.36
N GLU A 391 6.26 -14.54 8.58
CA GLU A 391 5.37 -14.20 9.69
C GLU A 391 5.41 -12.69 9.89
N TRP A 392 4.25 -12.05 9.77
CA TRP A 392 4.07 -10.65 10.12
C TRP A 392 3.61 -10.52 11.56
N THR A 393 4.26 -9.64 12.31
CA THR A 393 3.95 -9.24 13.68
C THR A 393 4.01 -7.71 13.74
N PRO A 394 3.59 -7.06 14.83
CA PRO A 394 3.70 -5.60 14.94
C PRO A 394 5.14 -5.07 14.87
N LEU A 395 6.15 -5.95 15.00
CA LEU A 395 7.56 -5.59 14.80
C LEU A 395 7.90 -5.31 13.34
N ASN A 396 7.20 -5.91 12.38
CA ASN A 396 7.51 -5.86 10.95
C ASN A 396 6.28 -5.56 10.07
N PHE A 397 5.12 -5.29 10.68
CA PHE A 397 3.95 -4.76 10.01
C PHE A 397 3.33 -3.63 10.84
N GLU A 398 3.53 -2.40 10.40
CA GLU A 398 3.09 -1.18 11.08
C GLU A 398 1.55 -1.03 11.13
N GLY A 399 0.84 -1.77 10.28
CA GLY A 399 -0.62 -1.87 10.34
C GLY A 399 -1.10 -2.48 11.66
N PHE A 400 -0.38 -3.45 12.23
CA PHE A 400 -0.80 -4.09 13.48
C PHE A 400 -0.58 -3.22 14.72
N TYR A 401 -1.39 -3.48 15.74
CA TYR A 401 -1.29 -2.81 17.02
C TYR A 401 0.02 -3.14 17.75
N TYR A 402 0.77 -2.10 18.11
CA TYR A 402 1.94 -2.19 18.98
C TYR A 402 1.92 -1.09 20.04
N ASP A 403 2.10 -1.48 21.29
CA ASP A 403 2.40 -0.54 22.36
C ASP A 403 3.92 -0.45 22.54
N ILE A 404 4.54 0.65 22.11
CA ILE A 404 6.00 0.81 22.12
C ILE A 404 6.57 0.98 23.53
N ASP A 405 5.80 1.59 24.44
CA ASP A 405 6.22 1.88 25.81
C ASP A 405 6.29 0.60 26.64
N GLU A 406 5.28 -0.25 26.50
CA GLU A 406 5.24 -1.55 27.18
C GLU A 406 5.96 -2.65 26.39
N GLY A 407 6.03 -2.51 25.07
CA GLY A 407 6.58 -3.50 24.14
C GLY A 407 5.62 -4.66 23.91
N LEU A 408 4.32 -4.36 23.85
CA LEU A 408 3.26 -5.37 23.76
C LEU A 408 2.75 -5.48 22.32
N MET A 409 2.57 -6.72 21.88
CA MET A 409 2.04 -7.09 20.57
C MET A 409 0.88 -8.07 20.77
N THR A 410 -0.11 -7.99 19.89
CA THR A 410 -1.32 -8.82 20.00
C THR A 410 -1.52 -9.72 18.79
N GLU A 411 -1.11 -9.29 17.61
CA GLU A 411 -1.46 -9.90 16.32
C GLU A 411 -0.27 -10.64 15.68
N SER A 412 -0.56 -11.70 14.94
CA SER A 412 0.36 -12.29 13.97
C SER A 412 -0.38 -12.77 12.73
N LEU A 413 0.28 -12.71 11.58
CA LEU A 413 -0.19 -13.28 10.31
C LEU A 413 0.92 -14.17 9.75
N THR A 414 0.68 -15.46 9.69
CA THR A 414 1.64 -16.45 9.21
C THR A 414 1.18 -17.00 7.87
N LEU A 415 2.04 -16.89 6.85
CA LEU A 415 1.76 -17.43 5.54
C LEU A 415 2.74 -18.54 5.16
N GLY A 416 2.19 -19.67 4.73
CA GLY A 416 2.89 -20.67 3.92
C GLY A 416 2.25 -20.78 2.54
N TYR A 417 3.06 -20.98 1.50
CA TYR A 417 2.56 -21.18 0.14
C TYR A 417 3.45 -22.13 -0.67
N SER A 418 2.91 -22.65 -1.77
CA SER A 418 3.63 -23.46 -2.74
C SER A 418 3.43 -22.89 -4.15
N GLY A 419 4.51 -22.47 -4.80
CA GLY A 419 4.40 -21.73 -6.06
C GLY A 419 3.77 -20.36 -5.80
N ARG A 420 2.54 -20.14 -6.25
CA ARG A 420 1.74 -18.93 -5.95
C ARG A 420 0.47 -19.25 -5.18
N LEU A 421 0.24 -20.52 -4.85
CA LEU A 421 -0.99 -20.97 -4.21
C LEU A 421 -0.78 -21.07 -2.70
N ILE A 422 -1.67 -20.40 -1.99
CA ILE A 422 -1.90 -20.55 -0.56
C ILE A 422 -3.03 -21.57 -0.45
N ASP A 423 -2.72 -22.79 -0.05
CA ASP A 423 -3.77 -23.78 0.17
C ASP A 423 -4.67 -23.36 1.36
N SER A 424 -5.92 -23.83 1.36
CA SER A 424 -6.82 -23.75 2.52
C SER A 424 -6.10 -24.11 3.83
N GLY A 425 -6.21 -23.22 4.81
CA GLY A 425 -5.60 -23.33 6.14
C GLY A 425 -4.11 -22.96 6.23
N ASN A 426 -3.45 -22.54 5.14
CA ASN A 426 -2.03 -22.16 5.15
C ASN A 426 -1.77 -20.65 5.36
N LEU A 427 -2.82 -19.84 5.46
CA LEU A 427 -2.77 -18.48 5.98
C LEU A 427 -3.48 -18.47 7.33
N THR A 428 -2.73 -18.16 8.39
CA THR A 428 -3.27 -18.10 9.75
C THR A 428 -3.07 -16.69 10.30
N TYR A 429 -4.16 -16.07 10.73
CA TYR A 429 -4.14 -14.89 11.58
C TYR A 429 -4.45 -15.29 13.01
N GLU A 430 -3.63 -14.85 13.95
CA GLU A 430 -3.85 -15.08 15.38
C GLU A 430 -3.79 -13.75 16.11
N THR A 431 -4.70 -13.55 17.06
CA THR A 431 -4.62 -12.42 17.98
C THR A 431 -4.87 -12.82 19.44
N ASN A 432 -4.13 -12.21 20.35
CA ASN A 432 -4.10 -12.50 21.78
C ASN A 432 -4.27 -11.21 22.61
N PRO A 433 -5.09 -11.19 23.67
CA PRO A 433 -5.22 -10.03 24.54
C PRO A 433 -3.96 -9.85 25.41
N VAL A 434 -3.60 -8.60 25.66
CA VAL A 434 -2.47 -8.20 26.51
C VAL A 434 -2.89 -7.14 27.52
N GLU A 435 -2.26 -7.13 28.69
CA GLU A 435 -2.53 -6.18 29.77
C GLU A 435 -1.72 -4.89 29.59
N VAL A 436 -2.40 -3.78 29.31
CA VAL A 436 -1.81 -2.42 29.25
C VAL A 436 -2.17 -1.62 30.48
N ASN A 437 -1.32 -0.68 30.87
CA ASN A 437 -1.63 0.26 31.94
C ASN A 437 -2.71 1.24 31.48
N PHE A 438 -3.57 1.65 32.42
CA PHE A 438 -4.33 2.89 32.22
C PHE A 438 -3.40 4.09 32.27
N GLU A 439 -3.75 5.15 31.55
CA GLU A 439 -3.09 6.46 31.70
C GLU A 439 -3.12 6.92 33.17
N HIS A 440 -4.26 6.71 33.83
CA HIS A 440 -4.35 6.90 35.27
C HIS A 440 -3.84 5.68 36.05
N SER A 441 -2.58 5.71 36.45
CA SER A 441 -1.88 4.56 37.05
C SER A 441 -2.57 3.90 38.26
N ASP A 442 -3.35 4.65 39.06
CA ASP A 442 -4.06 4.09 40.23
C ASP A 442 -5.25 3.20 39.82
N PHE A 443 -5.63 3.15 38.54
CA PHE A 443 -6.59 2.19 38.02
C PHE A 443 -5.98 0.80 37.76
N GLY A 444 -4.66 0.70 37.64
CA GLY A 444 -3.95 -0.54 37.35
C GLY A 444 -3.84 -0.81 35.85
N LYS A 445 -4.37 -1.94 35.37
CA LYS A 445 -4.31 -2.39 33.97
C LYS A 445 -5.66 -2.85 33.44
N TYR A 446 -5.76 -2.94 32.13
CA TYR A 446 -6.86 -3.57 31.41
C TYR A 446 -6.37 -4.31 30.17
N GLN A 447 -7.21 -5.20 29.64
CA GLN A 447 -6.87 -5.99 28.46
C GLN A 447 -7.22 -5.27 27.17
N VAL A 448 -6.24 -5.18 26.27
CA VAL A 448 -6.42 -4.76 24.87
C VAL A 448 -6.10 -5.91 23.93
N ILE A 449 -6.70 -5.87 22.75
CA ILE A 449 -6.43 -6.80 21.66
C ILE A 449 -6.47 -6.03 20.34
N GLY A 450 -5.48 -6.25 19.48
CA GLY A 450 -5.56 -5.85 18.07
C GLY A 450 -6.44 -6.83 17.31
N PHE A 451 -7.41 -6.35 16.55
CA PHE A 451 -8.25 -7.18 15.70
C PHE A 451 -8.37 -6.53 14.33
N MET A 452 -7.77 -7.17 13.32
CA MET A 452 -7.71 -6.68 11.94
C MET A 452 -7.12 -5.26 11.86
N ALA A 453 -5.95 -5.06 12.47
CA ALA A 453 -5.22 -3.78 12.51
C ALA A 453 -5.88 -2.66 13.34
N GLU A 454 -6.94 -2.95 14.10
CA GLU A 454 -7.56 -1.98 14.99
C GLU A 454 -7.46 -2.38 16.47
N LYS A 455 -7.28 -1.40 17.36
CA LYS A 455 -7.26 -1.61 18.82
C LYS A 455 -8.67 -1.78 19.39
N TYR A 456 -8.87 -2.83 20.19
CA TYR A 456 -10.08 -3.09 20.95
C TYR A 456 -9.79 -3.35 22.44
N PHE A 457 -10.79 -3.07 23.27
CA PHE A 457 -10.91 -3.52 24.65
C PHE A 457 -11.35 -4.99 24.69
N ALA A 458 -10.64 -5.79 25.47
CA ALA A 458 -10.83 -7.24 25.59
C ALA A 458 -11.33 -7.69 26.97
N GLY A 459 -11.17 -6.88 28.02
CA GLY A 459 -11.57 -7.28 29.37
C GLY A 459 -10.82 -6.60 30.50
N PHE A 460 -11.14 -7.03 31.72
CA PHE A 460 -10.48 -6.66 32.97
C PHE A 460 -10.06 -7.92 33.72
N THR A 461 -8.92 -7.86 34.38
CA THR A 461 -8.52 -8.89 35.34
C THR A 461 -8.56 -8.32 36.75
N ARG A 462 -9.22 -9.03 37.67
CA ARG A 462 -9.36 -8.62 39.07
C ARG A 462 -8.01 -8.40 39.75
N ALA A 463 -6.97 -9.13 39.31
CA ALA A 463 -5.63 -9.02 39.88
C ALA A 463 -4.98 -7.67 39.56
N ASP A 464 -5.33 -7.07 38.42
CA ASP A 464 -4.61 -5.93 37.86
C ASP A 464 -5.50 -4.67 37.69
N THR A 465 -6.82 -4.76 37.80
CA THR A 465 -7.74 -3.60 37.76
C THR A 465 -8.30 -3.29 39.15
N GLU A 466 -8.09 -2.07 39.66
CA GLU A 466 -8.41 -1.72 41.06
C GLU A 466 -9.92 -1.55 41.34
N PHE A 467 -10.71 -1.23 40.30
CA PHE A 467 -12.12 -0.90 40.47
C PHE A 467 -13.10 -2.01 40.05
N VAL A 468 -12.61 -3.23 39.79
CA VAL A 468 -13.44 -4.39 39.44
C VAL A 468 -13.39 -5.46 40.54
N ASP A 469 -14.51 -6.15 40.74
CA ASP A 469 -14.63 -7.17 41.79
C ASP A 469 -14.36 -8.59 41.29
N ASP A 470 -14.44 -8.86 39.99
CA ASP A 470 -14.23 -10.16 39.33
C ASP A 470 -13.60 -9.98 37.94
N ASP A 471 -13.06 -11.07 37.35
CA ASP A 471 -12.50 -11.05 35.99
C ASP A 471 -13.63 -10.90 34.96
N ILE A 472 -13.43 -10.04 33.97
CA ILE A 472 -14.36 -9.76 32.89
C ILE A 472 -13.64 -10.03 31.57
N SER A 473 -14.14 -10.95 30.76
CA SER A 473 -13.53 -11.29 29.46
C SER A 473 -14.56 -11.08 28.36
N MET A 474 -14.38 -10.03 27.57
CA MET A 474 -15.21 -9.76 26.40
C MET A 474 -15.00 -10.82 25.33
N ILE A 475 -13.75 -11.30 25.16
CA ILE A 475 -13.39 -12.30 24.15
C ILE A 475 -14.08 -13.64 24.42
N ALA A 476 -14.19 -14.05 25.69
CA ALA A 476 -14.87 -15.29 26.06
C ALA A 476 -16.35 -15.33 25.61
N ASP A 477 -16.94 -14.15 25.44
CA ASP A 477 -18.31 -13.94 24.97
C ASP A 477 -18.39 -13.61 23.47
N GLY A 478 -17.25 -13.64 22.75
CA GLY A 478 -17.15 -13.29 21.33
C GLY A 478 -17.29 -11.79 21.08
N GLN A 479 -16.95 -10.94 22.05
CA GLN A 479 -17.22 -9.50 21.99
C GLN A 479 -15.94 -8.69 22.06
N LEU A 480 -15.91 -7.58 21.32
CA LEU A 480 -14.84 -6.58 21.37
C LEU A 480 -15.47 -5.18 21.40
N SER A 481 -14.95 -4.27 22.23
CA SER A 481 -15.44 -2.88 22.31
C SER A 481 -14.31 -1.88 22.04
N LYS A 482 -14.61 -0.68 21.55
CA LYS A 482 -13.61 0.37 21.37
C LYS A 482 -13.30 1.05 22.70
N VAL A 483 -12.02 1.37 22.94
CA VAL A 483 -11.63 2.30 24.00
C VAL A 483 -11.88 3.71 23.49
N LEU A 484 -12.72 4.48 24.18
CA LEU A 484 -13.13 5.83 23.78
C LEU A 484 -12.31 6.91 24.48
N LEU A 485 -12.05 6.72 25.78
CA LEU A 485 -11.23 7.61 26.60
C LEU A 485 -10.33 6.79 27.50
N ASP A 486 -9.06 7.14 27.55
CA ASP A 486 -8.13 6.79 28.62
C ASP A 486 -7.20 7.99 28.79
N ASN A 487 -7.31 8.71 29.91
CA ASN A 487 -6.45 9.86 30.20
C ASN A 487 -6.41 10.17 31.70
N ASP A 488 -5.31 10.78 32.15
CA ASP A 488 -5.10 11.23 33.53
C ASP A 488 -5.27 12.76 33.68
N ASP A 489 -5.77 13.44 32.65
CA ASP A 489 -5.92 14.89 32.62
C ASP A 489 -6.71 15.45 33.81
N ARG A 490 -6.16 16.49 34.43
CA ARG A 490 -6.81 17.16 35.57
C ARG A 490 -7.96 18.05 35.12
N ARG A 491 -9.18 17.72 35.57
CA ARG A 491 -10.40 18.49 35.28
C ARG A 491 -11.03 19.04 36.57
N THR A 492 -11.74 20.16 36.45
CA THR A 492 -12.46 20.79 37.57
C THR A 492 -13.93 20.98 37.20
N LEU A 493 -14.84 20.40 37.98
CA LEU A 493 -16.29 20.60 37.84
C LEU A 493 -16.80 21.52 38.95
N TYR A 494 -17.59 22.52 38.58
CA TYR A 494 -18.33 23.35 39.53
C TYR A 494 -19.78 22.87 39.66
N THR A 495 -20.46 23.26 40.74
CA THR A 495 -21.86 22.85 40.96
C THR A 495 -22.74 23.28 39.79
N GLY A 496 -23.45 22.33 39.19
CA GLY A 496 -24.27 22.54 37.99
C GLY A 496 -23.50 22.55 36.66
N SER A 497 -22.20 22.25 36.66
CA SER A 497 -21.42 21.93 35.46
C SER A 497 -21.38 20.41 35.24
N SER A 498 -21.06 20.02 34.00
CA SER A 498 -21.01 18.63 33.53
C SER A 498 -19.63 18.29 32.98
N LEU A 499 -19.12 17.11 33.29
CA LEU A 499 -18.05 16.48 32.51
C LEU A 499 -18.72 15.84 31.29
N VAL A 500 -18.32 16.27 30.10
CA VAL A 500 -18.75 15.64 28.85
C VAL A 500 -17.88 14.41 28.62
N LEU A 501 -18.55 13.29 28.34
CA LEU A 501 -17.98 12.01 27.99
C LEU A 501 -18.45 11.66 26.57
N GLU A 502 -17.93 10.57 26.01
CA GLU A 502 -18.31 10.14 24.66
C GLU A 502 -19.70 9.51 24.63
N GLU A 503 -20.28 9.31 23.45
CA GLU A 503 -21.58 8.65 23.23
C GLU A 503 -22.76 9.28 23.97
N GLY A 504 -22.73 10.61 24.15
CA GLY A 504 -23.81 11.37 24.77
C GLY A 504 -23.87 11.27 26.30
N TYR A 505 -22.84 10.69 26.92
CA TYR A 505 -22.73 10.62 28.38
C TYR A 505 -22.26 11.96 28.98
N THR A 506 -22.82 12.31 30.14
CA THR A 506 -22.40 13.47 30.94
C THR A 506 -22.46 13.17 32.42
N LEU A 507 -21.36 13.38 33.14
CA LEU A 507 -21.30 13.25 34.59
C LEU A 507 -21.50 14.61 35.26
N ASN A 508 -22.59 14.75 36.02
CA ASN A 508 -22.97 16.01 36.63
C ASN A 508 -22.68 16.02 38.12
N MET A 509 -21.99 17.06 38.61
CA MET A 509 -21.91 17.30 40.04
C MET A 509 -23.20 17.96 40.54
N GLN A 510 -24.00 17.21 41.29
CA GLN A 510 -25.24 17.70 41.89
C GLN A 510 -24.95 18.54 43.13
N GLN A 511 -24.24 17.97 44.09
CA GLN A 511 -24.01 18.62 45.38
C GLN A 511 -22.77 18.07 46.10
N ILE A 512 -22.11 18.91 46.90
CA ILE A 512 -21.12 18.50 47.90
C ILE A 512 -21.76 18.58 49.29
N ASP A 513 -21.48 17.60 50.13
CA ASP A 513 -22.03 17.48 51.47
C ASP A 513 -21.62 18.64 52.40
N ILE A 514 -22.19 18.66 53.61
CA ILE A 514 -21.94 19.75 54.56
C ILE A 514 -20.53 19.65 55.14
N ASP A 515 -19.94 18.47 55.25
CA ASP A 515 -18.62 18.34 55.84
C ASP A 515 -17.50 18.56 54.79
N GLY A 516 -17.85 18.56 53.50
CA GLY A 516 -16.93 18.79 52.39
C GLY A 516 -16.06 17.57 52.09
N ASN A 517 -16.59 16.36 52.31
CA ASN A 517 -15.88 15.10 52.13
C ASN A 517 -16.58 14.18 51.12
N GLN A 518 -17.87 14.40 50.84
CA GLN A 518 -18.66 13.59 49.93
C GLN A 518 -19.28 14.42 48.82
N VAL A 519 -19.38 13.84 47.63
CA VAL A 519 -20.01 14.43 46.46
C VAL A 519 -21.11 13.52 45.94
N TRP A 520 -22.25 14.12 45.59
CA TRP A 520 -23.31 13.47 44.84
C TRP A 520 -23.14 13.80 43.36
N VAL A 521 -22.93 12.77 42.55
CA VAL A 521 -22.85 12.84 41.09
C VAL A 521 -24.05 12.14 40.46
N SER A 522 -24.47 12.59 39.28
CA SER A 522 -25.50 11.92 38.49
C SER A 522 -25.04 11.84 37.04
N LEU A 523 -25.00 10.62 36.51
CA LEU A 523 -24.64 10.31 35.15
C LEU A 523 -25.89 10.38 34.27
N ARG A 524 -25.75 11.02 33.12
CA ARG A 524 -26.83 11.15 32.15
C ARG A 524 -26.39 10.71 30.78
N LYS A 525 -27.28 10.03 30.07
CA LYS A 525 -27.16 9.76 28.64
C LYS A 525 -28.24 10.52 27.89
N ASP A 526 -27.86 11.33 26.90
CA ASP A 526 -28.78 12.14 26.08
C ASP A 526 -29.74 12.99 26.93
N GLY A 527 -29.21 13.53 28.03
CA GLY A 527 -29.95 14.36 28.99
C GLY A 527 -30.83 13.60 29.99
N SER A 528 -31.00 12.29 29.84
CA SER A 528 -31.74 11.42 30.76
C SER A 528 -30.80 10.82 31.81
N GLU A 529 -31.20 10.85 33.09
CA GLU A 529 -30.42 10.25 34.18
C GLU A 529 -30.46 8.72 34.09
N VAL A 530 -29.28 8.11 34.05
CA VAL A 530 -29.09 6.66 33.95
C VAL A 530 -28.50 6.07 35.23
N ASP A 531 -27.76 6.87 36.00
CA ASP A 531 -27.20 6.46 37.29
C ASP A 531 -26.92 7.67 38.20
N ASP A 532 -26.83 7.44 39.51
CA ASP A 532 -26.43 8.44 40.50
C ASP A 532 -25.70 7.82 41.71
N ALA A 533 -24.68 8.51 42.22
CA ALA A 533 -23.83 7.99 43.29
C ALA A 533 -23.39 9.07 44.27
N ILE A 534 -23.29 8.71 45.56
CA ILE A 534 -22.68 9.52 46.61
C ILE A 534 -21.34 8.90 46.97
N LEU A 535 -20.25 9.62 46.68
CA LEU A 535 -18.88 9.11 46.79
C LEU A 535 -18.05 9.98 47.73
N GLU A 536 -17.07 9.36 48.40
CA GLU A 536 -16.05 10.09 49.15
C GLU A 536 -14.99 10.65 48.19
N ALA A 537 -14.37 11.76 48.58
CA ALA A 537 -13.21 12.28 47.86
C ALA A 537 -12.06 11.24 47.85
N GLY A 538 -11.50 11.00 46.67
CA GLY A 538 -10.47 10.00 46.41
C GLY A 538 -11.00 8.65 45.91
N SER A 539 -12.32 8.48 45.77
CA SER A 539 -12.93 7.27 45.21
C SER A 539 -13.13 7.34 43.70
N THR A 540 -13.16 6.18 43.06
CA THR A 540 -13.56 6.01 41.66
C THR A 540 -15.08 5.93 41.55
N TYR A 541 -15.69 6.74 40.69
CA TYR A 541 -17.05 6.50 40.19
C TYR A 541 -16.97 5.47 39.07
N VAL A 542 -17.73 4.38 39.16
CA VAL A 542 -17.80 3.33 38.14
C VAL A 542 -19.24 3.17 37.71
N TYR A 543 -19.48 3.15 36.40
CA TYR A 543 -20.77 2.82 35.82
C TYR A 543 -20.63 1.53 35.00
N GLU A 544 -21.40 0.52 35.42
CA GLU A 544 -21.41 -0.81 34.83
C GLU A 544 -22.66 -1.01 33.96
N LYS A 545 -22.51 -1.81 32.90
CA LYS A 545 -23.60 -2.16 31.99
C LYS A 545 -23.36 -3.54 31.42
N ASP A 546 -24.44 -4.31 31.23
CA ASP A 546 -24.37 -5.55 30.46
C ASP A 546 -24.15 -5.20 28.97
N LEU A 547 -23.08 -5.74 28.38
CA LEU A 547 -22.77 -5.63 26.96
C LEU A 547 -22.99 -7.00 26.33
N GLY A 548 -24.17 -7.25 25.79
CA GLY A 548 -24.53 -8.55 25.21
C GLY A 548 -24.51 -9.68 26.25
N SER A 549 -23.55 -10.60 26.13
CA SER A 549 -23.38 -11.73 27.07
C SER A 549 -22.43 -11.43 28.23
N ALA A 550 -21.55 -10.43 28.06
CA ALA A 550 -20.72 -9.92 29.15
C ALA A 550 -21.57 -9.11 30.13
N GLU A 551 -21.72 -9.62 31.35
CA GLU A 551 -22.49 -8.99 32.44
C GLU A 551 -21.62 -8.02 33.26
N ASP A 552 -22.24 -6.99 33.85
CA ASP A 552 -21.63 -6.07 34.81
C ASP A 552 -20.33 -5.40 34.32
N VAL A 553 -20.20 -5.09 33.02
CA VAL A 553 -18.98 -4.51 32.44
C VAL A 553 -18.84 -3.03 32.83
N PRO A 554 -17.75 -2.61 33.50
CA PRO A 554 -17.44 -1.20 33.71
C PRO A 554 -17.21 -0.47 32.38
N ILE A 555 -18.16 0.37 31.97
CA ILE A 555 -18.04 1.13 30.72
C ILE A 555 -17.52 2.56 30.93
N ILE A 556 -17.64 3.10 32.16
CA ILE A 556 -17.12 4.41 32.54
C ILE A 556 -16.48 4.31 33.94
N ALA A 557 -15.25 4.77 34.08
CA ALA A 557 -14.57 4.96 35.37
C ALA A 557 -14.01 6.39 35.46
N VAL A 558 -14.30 7.08 36.58
CA VAL A 558 -13.89 8.48 36.80
C VAL A 558 -13.33 8.66 38.20
N GLN A 559 -12.06 9.05 38.30
CA GLN A 559 -11.38 9.20 39.59
C GLN A 559 -11.67 10.58 40.21
N LEU A 560 -12.33 10.58 41.36
CA LEU A 560 -12.75 11.81 42.05
C LEU A 560 -11.69 12.30 43.04
N GLN A 561 -10.56 12.81 42.54
CA GLN A 561 -9.38 13.18 43.34
C GLN A 561 -9.70 13.92 44.64
N SER A 562 -10.42 15.05 44.56
CA SER A 562 -10.74 15.84 45.75
C SER A 562 -11.94 16.75 45.56
N VAL A 563 -12.56 17.16 46.66
CA VAL A 563 -13.67 18.11 46.67
C VAL A 563 -13.27 19.39 47.41
N PHE A 564 -13.73 20.53 46.89
CA PHE A 564 -13.56 21.83 47.52
C PHE A 564 -14.92 22.44 47.82
N ARG A 565 -15.11 22.82 49.09
CA ARG A 565 -16.30 23.51 49.55
C ARG A 565 -15.96 24.95 49.95
N GLY A 566 -16.29 25.90 49.07
CA GLY A 566 -16.10 27.32 49.31
C GLY A 566 -17.37 27.99 49.85
N THR A 567 -17.24 29.26 50.26
CA THR A 567 -18.41 30.07 50.69
C THR A 567 -19.28 30.52 49.53
N GLU A 568 -18.72 30.55 48.31
CA GLU A 568 -19.38 31.03 47.08
C GLU A 568 -19.44 29.96 45.99
N VAL A 569 -18.44 29.07 45.92
CA VAL A 569 -18.33 28.02 44.91
C VAL A 569 -17.92 26.71 45.54
N ASN A 570 -18.50 25.61 45.06
CA ASN A 570 -17.99 24.27 45.33
C ASN A 570 -17.41 23.70 44.04
N ALA A 571 -16.35 22.91 44.16
CA ALA A 571 -15.66 22.30 43.04
C ALA A 571 -15.33 20.83 43.34
N LEU A 572 -15.30 20.01 42.29
CA LEU A 572 -14.81 18.64 42.27
C LEU A 572 -13.62 18.60 41.31
N PHE A 573 -12.49 18.08 41.78
CA PHE A 573 -11.30 17.83 40.98
C PHE A 573 -11.29 16.36 40.55
N ILE A 574 -11.14 16.14 39.25
CA ILE A 574 -11.06 14.83 38.60
C ILE A 574 -9.67 14.71 37.99
N GLU A 575 -9.08 13.52 38.05
CA GLU A 575 -7.77 13.19 37.51
C GLU A 575 -7.77 11.69 37.23
N GLY A 576 -8.06 11.30 35.98
CA GLY A 576 -8.33 9.92 35.58
C GLY A 576 -9.75 9.73 35.05
N ILE A 577 -9.86 9.42 33.76
CA ILE A 577 -11.10 9.06 33.06
C ILE A 577 -10.80 7.88 32.14
N PHE A 578 -11.59 6.82 32.30
CA PHE A 578 -11.61 5.70 31.35
C PHE A 578 -13.04 5.49 30.85
N GLN A 579 -13.19 5.25 29.56
CA GLN A 579 -14.48 4.94 28.93
C GLN A 579 -14.28 3.98 27.77
N ILE A 580 -15.13 2.96 27.68
CA ILE A 580 -15.29 2.12 26.49
C ILE A 580 -16.65 2.36 25.84
N SER A 581 -16.75 2.00 24.57
CA SER A 581 -17.97 2.05 23.77
C SER A 581 -19.00 1.07 24.30
N GLU A 582 -20.26 1.49 24.34
CA GLU A 582 -21.36 0.54 24.58
C GLU A 582 -21.75 -0.26 23.33
N ASP A 583 -21.35 0.23 22.15
CA ASP A 583 -21.39 -0.52 20.91
C ASP A 583 -20.20 -1.48 20.87
N TYR A 584 -20.46 -2.74 20.51
CA TYR A 584 -19.46 -3.80 20.48
C TYR A 584 -19.56 -4.60 19.18
N LEU A 585 -18.42 -5.09 18.71
CA LEU A 585 -18.33 -6.09 17.67
C LEU A 585 -18.62 -7.47 18.28
N LEU A 586 -19.51 -8.23 17.65
CA LEU A 586 -19.78 -9.62 17.98
C LEU A 586 -19.10 -10.50 16.92
N ILE A 587 -18.40 -11.53 17.38
CA ILE A 587 -17.63 -12.48 16.59
C ILE A 587 -18.04 -13.89 17.02
N GLU A 588 -18.41 -14.72 16.06
CA GLU A 588 -18.79 -16.11 16.25
C GLU A 588 -17.85 -17.03 15.45
N GLU A 589 -17.65 -18.27 15.94
CA GLU A 589 -16.92 -19.28 15.16
C GLU A 589 -17.65 -19.56 13.84
N GLY A 590 -16.92 -19.52 12.73
CA GLY A 590 -17.44 -19.59 11.36
C GLY A 590 -17.84 -18.24 10.75
N ASP A 591 -17.66 -17.12 11.45
CA ASP A 591 -17.76 -15.80 10.82
C ASP A 591 -16.64 -15.63 9.79
N THR A 592 -16.97 -15.03 8.64
CA THR A 592 -16.01 -14.76 7.57
C THR A 592 -15.72 -13.27 7.44
N PHE A 593 -14.45 -12.94 7.29
CA PHE A 593 -13.93 -11.59 7.05
C PHE A 593 -13.03 -11.64 5.82
N GLY A 594 -13.58 -11.28 4.66
CA GLY A 594 -12.88 -11.44 3.38
C GLY A 594 -12.60 -12.91 3.09
N GLU A 595 -11.33 -13.24 2.87
CA GLU A 595 -10.82 -14.58 2.59
C GLU A 595 -10.58 -15.42 3.86
N MET A 596 -10.74 -14.82 5.05
CA MET A 596 -10.44 -15.44 6.35
C MET A 596 -11.72 -15.86 7.08
N GLU A 597 -11.73 -17.05 7.68
CA GLU A 597 -12.80 -17.56 8.53
C GLU A 597 -12.33 -17.71 9.98
N VAL A 598 -13.17 -17.36 10.95
CA VAL A 598 -12.92 -17.56 12.39
C VAL A 598 -12.99 -19.05 12.73
N ASP A 599 -11.84 -19.68 12.91
CA ASP A 599 -11.73 -21.10 13.27
C ASP A 599 -11.98 -21.33 14.77
N THR A 600 -11.37 -20.50 15.63
CA THR A 600 -11.41 -20.68 17.08
C THR A 600 -11.54 -19.35 17.82
N ILE A 601 -12.47 -19.29 18.78
CA ILE A 601 -12.55 -18.22 19.80
C ILE A 601 -12.29 -18.83 21.18
N SER A 602 -11.35 -18.26 21.92
CA SER A 602 -11.08 -18.64 23.30
C SER A 602 -10.88 -17.39 24.17
N PRO A 603 -10.99 -17.49 25.51
CA PRO A 603 -10.72 -16.35 26.40
C PRO A 603 -9.30 -15.76 26.26
N THR A 604 -8.40 -16.45 25.59
CA THR A 604 -6.99 -16.06 25.42
C THR A 604 -6.59 -15.80 23.98
N SER A 605 -7.45 -16.07 22.98
CA SER A 605 -7.08 -15.87 21.57
C SER A 605 -8.29 -15.92 20.63
N ILE A 606 -8.15 -15.26 19.48
CA ILE A 606 -8.98 -15.47 18.29
C ILE A 606 -8.05 -15.94 17.16
N VAL A 607 -8.43 -17.02 16.48
CA VAL A 607 -7.67 -17.57 15.35
C VAL A 607 -8.55 -17.60 14.12
N MET A 608 -8.05 -17.05 13.02
CA MET A 608 -8.68 -17.10 11.71
C MET A 608 -7.77 -17.80 10.71
N THR A 609 -8.36 -18.56 9.79
CA THR A 609 -7.66 -19.21 8.69
C THR A 609 -8.38 -19.02 7.38
N ASN A 610 -7.68 -19.04 6.26
CA ASN A 610 -8.34 -19.06 4.96
C ASN A 610 -9.07 -20.39 4.74
N ASP A 611 -10.39 -20.36 4.48
CA ASP A 611 -11.17 -21.58 4.22
C ASP A 611 -10.93 -22.10 2.79
N ASP A 612 -10.74 -21.19 1.83
CA ASP A 612 -10.46 -21.49 0.43
C ASP A 612 -9.00 -21.19 0.04
N ASN A 613 -8.59 -21.70 -1.13
CA ASN A 613 -7.26 -21.43 -1.66
C ASN A 613 -7.14 -19.98 -2.16
N ILE A 614 -6.04 -19.30 -1.82
CA ILE A 614 -5.74 -17.94 -2.30
C ILE A 614 -4.59 -17.99 -3.30
N ASN A 615 -4.71 -17.31 -4.44
CA ASN A 615 -3.65 -17.27 -5.46
C ASN A 615 -2.96 -15.90 -5.48
N LEU A 616 -1.66 -15.89 -5.21
CA LEU A 616 -0.75 -14.74 -5.32
C LEU A 616 -0.42 -14.44 -6.79
N ARG A 617 -1.46 -14.11 -7.57
CA ARG A 617 -1.36 -13.72 -8.98
C ARG A 617 -0.56 -12.42 -9.12
N THR A 618 0.16 -12.30 -10.22
CA THR A 618 1.03 -11.16 -10.49
C THR A 618 0.22 -9.86 -10.63
N GLY A 619 0.74 -8.75 -10.11
CA GLY A 619 0.13 -7.42 -10.18
C GLY A 619 -1.16 -7.23 -9.39
N ARG A 620 -1.62 -8.24 -8.62
CA ARG A 620 -2.93 -8.18 -7.95
C ARG A 620 -2.83 -7.63 -6.52
N THR A 621 -3.85 -6.87 -6.16
CA THR A 621 -4.21 -6.60 -4.76
C THR A 621 -5.29 -7.59 -4.33
N ILE A 622 -5.14 -8.18 -3.15
CA ILE A 622 -6.04 -9.19 -2.59
C ILE A 622 -6.57 -8.68 -1.26
N ASP A 623 -7.87 -8.45 -1.15
CA ASP A 623 -8.52 -8.11 0.12
C ASP A 623 -8.52 -9.35 1.03
N LEU A 624 -7.83 -9.30 2.17
CA LEU A 624 -7.71 -10.46 3.06
C LEU A 624 -8.80 -10.47 4.13
N MET A 625 -8.81 -9.46 5.00
CA MET A 625 -9.73 -9.35 6.14
C MET A 625 -9.76 -7.91 6.68
N GLY A 626 -10.95 -7.38 6.92
CA GLY A 626 -11.09 -6.00 7.41
C GLY A 626 -10.36 -5.02 6.49
N ASP A 627 -9.44 -4.23 7.08
CA ASP A 627 -8.62 -3.26 6.34
C ASP A 627 -7.29 -3.83 5.83
N ILE A 628 -7.00 -5.11 6.10
CA ILE A 628 -5.75 -5.76 5.72
C ILE A 628 -5.90 -6.39 4.33
N LYS A 629 -4.95 -6.06 3.45
CA LYS A 629 -4.86 -6.54 2.07
C LYS A 629 -3.47 -7.09 1.79
N PHE A 630 -3.30 -7.94 0.78
CA PHE A 630 -2.00 -8.23 0.17
C PHE A 630 -1.82 -7.45 -1.14
N LYS A 631 -0.61 -6.97 -1.39
CA LYS A 631 -0.18 -6.50 -2.70
C LYS A 631 0.87 -7.45 -3.25
N VAL A 632 0.70 -7.90 -4.50
CA VAL A 632 1.56 -8.89 -5.15
C VAL A 632 2.21 -8.27 -6.37
N ALA A 633 3.53 -8.45 -6.49
CA ALA A 633 4.32 -7.94 -7.60
C ALA A 633 3.86 -8.49 -8.95
N ASP A 634 3.94 -7.67 -10.00
CA ASP A 634 3.85 -8.11 -11.39
C ASP A 634 5.16 -8.74 -11.90
N ASP A 635 5.68 -9.71 -11.15
CA ASP A 635 6.85 -10.50 -11.54
C ASP A 635 6.42 -11.96 -11.67
N SER A 636 6.49 -12.54 -12.86
CA SER A 636 6.13 -13.95 -13.08
C SER A 636 7.16 -14.95 -12.53
N ALA A 637 8.44 -14.58 -12.46
CA ALA A 637 9.54 -15.43 -12.04
C ALA A 637 9.67 -15.52 -10.51
N ASN A 638 9.39 -14.41 -9.80
CA ASN A 638 9.47 -14.35 -8.34
C ASN A 638 8.11 -14.09 -7.71
N VAL A 639 7.89 -14.65 -6.52
CA VAL A 639 6.68 -14.37 -5.73
C VAL A 639 7.04 -13.34 -4.68
N ARG A 640 6.82 -12.07 -5.00
CA ARG A 640 7.01 -10.93 -4.10
C ARG A 640 5.68 -10.33 -3.69
N TYR A 641 5.51 -10.09 -2.40
CA TYR A 641 4.25 -9.59 -1.85
C TYR A 641 4.43 -9.03 -0.43
N TYR A 642 3.48 -8.22 0.02
CA TYR A 642 3.41 -7.74 1.39
C TYR A 642 1.96 -7.49 1.82
N PRO A 643 1.62 -7.63 3.12
CA PRO A 643 0.36 -7.13 3.65
C PRO A 643 0.41 -5.61 3.78
N PHE A 644 -0.72 -4.93 3.70
CA PHE A 644 -0.83 -3.52 3.98
C PHE A 644 -2.21 -3.15 4.53
N VAL A 645 -2.29 -1.97 5.14
CA VAL A 645 -3.54 -1.29 5.47
C VAL A 645 -3.55 0.10 4.85
N GLU A 646 -4.73 0.65 4.57
CA GLU A 646 -4.90 2.05 4.17
C GLU A 646 -5.25 2.90 5.40
N ARG A 647 -4.52 3.98 5.64
CA ARG A 647 -4.87 4.99 6.65
C ARG A 647 -5.31 6.28 5.97
N GLU A 648 -6.47 6.78 6.38
CA GLU A 648 -6.98 8.06 5.88
C GLU A 648 -6.64 9.19 6.86
N ILE A 649 -5.87 10.16 6.40
CA ILE A 649 -5.62 11.41 7.12
C ILE A 649 -6.66 12.41 6.68
N ALA A 650 -7.54 12.78 7.61
CA ALA A 650 -8.56 13.79 7.35
C ALA A 650 -7.91 15.17 7.14
N GLY A 651 -8.24 15.81 6.03
CA GLY A 651 -7.89 17.21 5.79
C GLY A 651 -8.95 17.84 4.91
N ASP A 652 -9.19 19.12 5.13
CA ASP A 652 -10.08 19.85 4.26
C ASP A 652 -9.34 20.17 2.95
N SER A 653 -10.04 20.12 1.82
CA SER A 653 -9.49 20.60 0.55
C SER A 653 -9.35 22.12 0.55
N LEU A 654 -8.25 22.62 -0.01
CA LEU A 654 -8.15 24.01 -0.42
C LEU A 654 -8.96 24.23 -1.71
N ASP A 655 -9.43 25.46 -1.88
CA ASP A 655 -10.07 25.97 -3.08
C ASP A 655 -9.32 27.24 -3.50
N LEU A 656 -9.04 27.39 -4.79
CA LEU A 656 -8.45 28.59 -5.37
C LEU A 656 -9.52 29.42 -6.09
N ASP A 657 -9.68 30.67 -5.68
CA ASP A 657 -10.43 31.70 -6.41
C ASP A 657 -9.42 32.66 -7.05
N ILE A 658 -9.18 32.42 -8.34
CA ILE A 658 -8.23 33.14 -9.19
C ILE A 658 -8.90 33.51 -10.52
N PRO A 659 -8.55 34.65 -11.14
CA PRO A 659 -9.01 34.96 -12.49
C PRO A 659 -8.38 34.00 -13.50
N SER A 660 -9.14 33.53 -14.47
CA SER A 660 -8.62 32.66 -15.54
C SER A 660 -7.67 33.40 -16.49
N THR A 661 -7.89 34.70 -16.69
CA THR A 661 -7.14 35.52 -17.65
C THR A 661 -7.00 36.96 -17.16
N ILE A 662 -5.80 37.54 -17.27
CA ILE A 662 -5.47 38.90 -16.81
C ILE A 662 -4.51 39.63 -17.75
N SER A 663 -4.30 40.94 -17.54
CA SER A 663 -3.22 41.67 -18.21
C SER A 663 -1.90 41.56 -17.44
N GLN A 664 -0.77 41.57 -18.15
CA GLN A 664 0.56 41.73 -17.59
C GLN A 664 0.64 43.04 -16.80
N ASP A 665 1.39 43.03 -15.69
CA ASP A 665 1.49 44.14 -14.74
C ASP A 665 0.15 44.52 -14.05
N GLU A 666 -0.90 43.70 -14.22
CA GLU A 666 -2.13 43.80 -13.44
C GLU A 666 -1.97 43.05 -12.10
N THR A 667 -2.26 43.76 -11.01
CA THR A 667 -2.24 43.14 -9.68
C THR A 667 -3.50 42.31 -9.47
N ILE A 668 -3.32 41.00 -9.37
CA ILE A 668 -4.38 40.04 -9.02
C ILE A 668 -4.47 39.81 -7.53
N THR A 669 -5.61 39.28 -7.11
CA THR A 669 -5.81 38.73 -5.76
C THR A 669 -6.05 37.24 -5.93
N ILE A 670 -5.13 36.44 -5.41
CA ILE A 670 -5.27 34.99 -5.28
C ILE A 670 -5.92 34.75 -3.94
N LYS A 671 -7.10 34.13 -3.96
CA LYS A 671 -7.83 33.84 -2.74
C LYS A 671 -7.88 32.33 -2.50
N VAL A 672 -7.41 31.92 -1.33
CA VAL A 672 -7.44 30.53 -0.89
C VAL A 672 -8.53 30.38 0.15
N THR A 673 -9.47 29.48 -0.13
CA THR A 673 -10.51 29.08 0.82
C THR A 673 -10.47 27.59 1.09
N SER A 674 -11.22 27.16 2.08
CA SER A 674 -11.52 25.75 2.31
C SER A 674 -12.95 25.65 2.79
N ARG A 675 -13.79 24.92 2.05
CA ARG A 675 -15.25 24.84 2.31
C ARG A 675 -15.89 26.24 2.38
N GLY A 676 -15.38 27.17 1.57
CA GLY A 676 -15.80 28.57 1.51
C GLY A 676 -15.32 29.48 2.65
N ALA A 677 -14.51 29.00 3.60
CA ALA A 677 -13.86 29.81 4.62
C ALA A 677 -12.45 30.24 4.19
N SER A 678 -12.09 31.51 4.41
CA SER A 678 -10.74 32.03 4.12
C SER A 678 -9.64 31.28 4.87
N VAL A 679 -8.60 30.84 4.17
CA VAL A 679 -7.45 30.13 4.74
C VAL A 679 -6.26 31.07 4.82
N ASN A 680 -5.85 31.43 6.03
CA ASN A 680 -4.66 32.24 6.30
C ASN A 680 -3.38 31.39 6.30
N ASP A 681 -2.26 32.00 5.91
CA ASP A 681 -0.92 31.41 5.90
C ASP A 681 -0.83 30.16 5.01
N ALA A 682 -1.67 30.09 3.96
CA ALA A 682 -1.47 29.13 2.87
C ALA A 682 -0.34 29.64 1.97
N THR A 683 0.63 28.80 1.67
CA THR A 683 1.72 29.11 0.73
C THR A 683 1.17 29.05 -0.68
N VAL A 684 1.45 30.07 -1.47
CA VAL A 684 1.04 30.13 -2.88
C VAL A 684 2.29 30.14 -3.74
N LYS A 685 2.34 29.23 -4.70
CA LYS A 685 3.32 29.15 -5.76
C LYS A 685 2.69 29.59 -7.08
N PHE A 686 3.45 30.30 -7.90
CA PHE A 686 3.08 30.73 -9.23
C PHE A 686 4.19 30.26 -10.18
N ASP A 687 3.86 29.35 -11.09
CA ASP A 687 4.82 28.70 -11.99
C ASP A 687 5.94 28.00 -11.21
N GLY A 688 5.56 27.15 -10.25
CA GLY A 688 6.47 26.46 -9.31
C GLY A 688 7.11 27.35 -8.23
N GLN A 689 7.25 28.66 -8.48
CA GLN A 689 7.94 29.58 -7.59
C GLN A 689 7.03 30.10 -6.45
N GLU A 690 7.47 29.98 -5.20
CA GLU A 690 6.77 30.58 -4.06
C GLU A 690 6.72 32.11 -4.18
N ILE A 691 5.50 32.66 -4.23
CA ILE A 691 5.26 34.11 -4.30
C ILE A 691 4.84 34.71 -2.95
N GLY A 692 4.49 33.88 -1.97
CA GLY A 692 4.22 34.26 -0.60
C GLY A 692 3.08 33.48 0.04
N THR A 693 2.57 33.99 1.17
CA THR A 693 1.48 33.35 1.92
C THR A 693 0.23 34.24 2.00
N THR A 694 -0.95 33.62 2.08
CA THR A 694 -2.22 34.33 2.21
C THR A 694 -2.39 35.04 3.55
N ASP A 695 -3.03 36.21 3.54
CA ASP A 695 -3.32 36.95 4.75
C ASP A 695 -4.55 36.40 5.53
N ARG A 696 -5.00 37.13 6.56
CA ARG A 696 -6.14 36.69 7.41
C ARG A 696 -7.47 36.57 6.66
N GLU A 697 -7.59 37.21 5.49
CA GLU A 697 -8.77 37.16 4.62
C GLU A 697 -8.61 36.05 3.55
N GLY A 698 -7.52 35.28 3.63
CA GLY A 698 -7.18 34.22 2.69
C GLY A 698 -6.67 34.76 1.36
N GLU A 699 -6.23 36.02 1.33
CA GLU A 699 -5.86 36.71 0.10
C GLU A 699 -4.35 36.92 0.01
N LEU A 700 -3.79 36.69 -1.18
CA LEU A 700 -2.43 37.08 -1.57
C LEU A 700 -2.52 37.94 -2.82
N ARG A 701 -1.82 39.07 -2.85
CA ARG A 701 -1.72 39.89 -4.06
C ARG A 701 -0.46 39.57 -4.83
N HIS A 702 -0.62 39.32 -6.12
CA HIS A 702 0.49 39.02 -7.01
C HIS A 702 0.40 39.90 -8.27
N ASN A 703 1.53 40.14 -8.91
CA ASN A 703 1.64 40.97 -10.10
C ASN A 703 2.50 40.25 -11.13
N PRO A 704 1.89 39.48 -12.04
CA PRO A 704 2.64 38.77 -13.08
C PRO A 704 3.37 39.74 -14.01
N GLU A 705 4.69 39.60 -14.10
CA GLU A 705 5.56 40.45 -14.93
C GLU A 705 5.82 39.87 -16.33
N ARG A 706 5.29 38.68 -16.63
CA ARG A 706 5.46 37.99 -17.91
C ARG A 706 4.10 37.60 -18.47
N ALA A 707 3.94 37.71 -19.79
CA ALA A 707 2.82 37.11 -20.51
C ALA A 707 3.06 35.60 -20.69
N GLY A 708 2.01 34.79 -20.66
CA GLY A 708 2.06 33.32 -20.69
C GLY A 708 0.94 32.68 -19.87
N THR A 709 0.84 31.36 -19.89
CA THR A 709 -0.06 30.59 -19.02
C THR A 709 0.75 30.05 -17.85
N PHE A 710 0.30 30.27 -16.63
CA PHE A 710 1.04 29.91 -15.42
C PHE A 710 0.15 29.11 -14.47
N GLU A 711 0.68 28.03 -13.92
CA GLU A 711 0.03 27.31 -12.82
C GLU A 711 0.13 28.12 -11.53
N VAL A 712 -0.96 28.16 -10.78
CA VAL A 712 -1.03 28.66 -9.41
C VAL A 712 -1.39 27.51 -8.50
N ARG A 713 -0.52 27.22 -7.53
CA ARG A 713 -0.70 26.15 -6.56
C ARG A 713 -0.72 26.72 -5.15
N ALA A 714 -1.76 26.38 -4.39
CA ALA A 714 -1.86 26.72 -2.97
C ALA A 714 -1.69 25.48 -2.11
N GLU A 715 -0.82 25.58 -1.12
CA GLU A 715 -0.45 24.49 -0.22
C GLU A 715 -0.52 24.96 1.23
N LYS A 716 -0.96 24.05 2.10
CA LYS A 716 -0.90 24.26 3.55
C LYS A 716 -0.90 22.91 4.25
N SER A 717 0.03 22.73 5.20
CA SER A 717 0.06 21.52 6.03
C SER A 717 -1.31 21.24 6.67
N GLY A 718 -1.76 19.98 6.57
CA GLY A 718 -3.09 19.52 7.02
C GLY A 718 -4.24 19.80 6.05
N TYR A 719 -3.96 20.29 4.83
CA TYR A 719 -4.96 20.48 3.78
C TYR A 719 -4.54 19.76 2.50
N ILE A 720 -5.53 19.30 1.72
CA ILE A 720 -5.29 18.85 0.34
C ILE A 720 -5.03 20.11 -0.51
N PRO A 721 -3.90 20.18 -1.24
CA PRO A 721 -3.54 21.37 -2.01
C PRO A 721 -4.53 21.63 -3.16
N ALA A 722 -4.54 22.87 -3.66
CA ALA A 722 -5.34 23.27 -4.81
C ALA A 722 -4.44 23.83 -5.90
N THR A 723 -4.74 23.48 -7.15
CA THR A 723 -4.06 24.00 -8.34
C THR A 723 -5.06 24.67 -9.27
N GLY A 724 -4.60 25.63 -10.07
CA GLY A 724 -5.38 26.27 -11.12
C GLY A 724 -4.51 27.14 -12.02
N ASN A 725 -4.91 27.33 -13.28
CA ASN A 725 -4.09 28.05 -14.26
C ASN A 725 -4.58 29.50 -14.46
N ILE A 726 -3.64 30.42 -14.68
CA ILE A 726 -3.89 31.82 -15.06
C ILE A 726 -3.17 32.13 -16.37
N GLU A 727 -3.91 32.67 -17.33
CA GLU A 727 -3.33 33.26 -18.55
C GLU A 727 -3.06 34.76 -18.38
N VAL A 728 -1.84 35.19 -18.66
CA VAL A 728 -1.40 36.59 -18.58
C VAL A 728 -1.14 37.13 -19.98
N ILE A 729 -1.84 38.21 -20.33
CA ILE A 729 -1.86 38.82 -21.67
C ILE A 729 -0.97 40.05 -21.73
N ASP A 730 -0.21 40.24 -22.82
CA ASP A 730 0.54 41.48 -23.08
C ASP A 730 -0.42 42.70 -23.17
N PRO A 731 -0.11 43.85 -22.55
CA PRO A 731 -1.01 45.01 -22.55
C PRO A 731 -1.35 45.55 -23.95
N ASP A 732 -0.50 45.32 -24.95
CA ASP A 732 -0.77 45.70 -26.34
C ASP A 732 -1.87 44.82 -26.99
N ASP A 733 -2.20 43.68 -26.38
CA ASP A 733 -3.15 42.68 -26.84
C ASP A 733 -4.44 42.62 -25.99
N GLU A 734 -4.51 43.34 -24.86
CA GLU A 734 -5.63 43.40 -23.89
C GLU A 734 -7.02 43.58 -24.55
N GLY A 735 -7.11 44.40 -25.60
CA GLY A 735 -8.35 44.69 -26.33
C GLY A 735 -8.58 43.87 -27.59
N ARG A 736 -7.70 42.90 -27.88
CA ARG A 736 -7.68 42.10 -29.10
C ARG A 736 -7.76 40.60 -28.84
N ARG A 737 -7.63 40.13 -27.61
CA ARG A 737 -7.76 38.71 -27.27
C ARG A 737 -9.19 38.28 -26.98
N MET A 738 -9.49 37.05 -27.38
CA MET A 738 -10.76 36.37 -27.15
C MET A 738 -10.52 35.20 -26.19
N SER A 739 -11.58 34.60 -25.66
CA SER A 739 -11.49 33.34 -24.91
C SER A 739 -12.60 32.40 -25.37
N ILE A 740 -12.28 31.11 -25.42
CA ILE A 740 -13.18 30.04 -25.86
C ILE A 740 -13.68 29.27 -24.64
N GLU A 741 -14.95 29.46 -24.29
CA GLU A 741 -15.66 28.66 -23.30
C GLU A 741 -16.31 27.47 -24.02
N VAL A 742 -16.11 26.26 -23.50
CA VAL A 742 -16.69 25.02 -24.04
C VAL A 742 -17.45 24.35 -22.90
N SER A 743 -18.63 23.81 -23.18
CA SER A 743 -19.44 23.07 -22.21
C SER A 743 -20.02 21.82 -22.87
N PRO A 744 -20.07 20.67 -22.16
CA PRO A 744 -19.49 20.41 -20.82
C PRO A 744 -17.95 20.44 -20.82
N ASP A 745 -17.35 20.39 -19.63
CA ASP A 745 -15.89 20.36 -19.45
C ASP A 745 -15.31 18.99 -19.84
N GLU A 746 -15.96 17.89 -19.42
CA GLU A 746 -15.67 16.52 -19.89
C GLU A 746 -16.58 16.17 -21.07
N ILE A 747 -15.99 15.74 -22.17
CA ILE A 747 -16.69 15.57 -23.44
C ILE A 747 -16.51 14.13 -23.90
N PHE A 748 -17.61 13.39 -23.99
CA PHE A 748 -17.62 12.04 -24.54
C PHE A 748 -17.98 12.05 -26.02
N GLU A 749 -17.51 11.06 -26.78
CA GLU A 749 -17.95 10.89 -28.16
C GLU A 749 -19.48 10.74 -28.24
N GLY A 750 -20.07 11.29 -29.30
CA GLY A 750 -21.53 11.38 -29.45
C GLY A 750 -22.18 12.48 -28.60
N GLN A 751 -21.44 13.19 -27.75
CA GLN A 751 -21.96 14.32 -26.98
C GLN A 751 -22.02 15.60 -27.81
N SER A 752 -23.00 16.47 -27.51
CA SER A 752 -23.08 17.80 -28.11
C SER A 752 -22.37 18.83 -27.25
N ILE A 753 -21.50 19.62 -27.86
CA ILE A 753 -20.76 20.68 -27.18
C ILE A 753 -21.33 22.05 -27.52
N ASP A 754 -21.43 22.90 -26.50
CA ASP A 754 -21.77 24.32 -26.63
C ASP A 754 -20.48 25.13 -26.57
N VAL A 755 -20.21 25.93 -27.60
CA VAL A 755 -19.04 26.82 -27.66
C VAL A 755 -19.47 28.27 -27.61
N ARG A 756 -18.85 29.02 -26.71
CA ARG A 756 -19.09 30.44 -26.49
C ARG A 756 -17.79 31.21 -26.53
N ILE A 757 -17.77 32.31 -27.29
CA ILE A 757 -16.63 33.20 -27.39
C ILE A 757 -16.92 34.48 -26.61
N VAL A 758 -15.98 34.82 -25.74
CA VAL A 758 -16.03 36.03 -24.90
C VAL A 758 -14.75 36.85 -25.06
N SER A 759 -14.77 38.11 -24.62
CA SER A 759 -13.54 38.88 -24.45
C SER A 759 -12.66 38.20 -23.39
N ALA A 760 -11.36 38.06 -23.67
CA ALA A 760 -10.42 37.40 -22.76
C ALA A 760 -10.43 38.03 -21.35
N ILE A 761 -10.63 39.35 -21.29
CA ILE A 761 -10.78 40.08 -20.04
C ILE A 761 -12.22 40.53 -19.86
N GLY A 762 -12.80 40.25 -18.70
CA GLY A 762 -14.17 40.62 -18.33
C GLY A 762 -15.28 39.68 -18.84
N ALA A 763 -14.93 38.68 -19.67
CA ALA A 763 -15.83 37.65 -20.19
C ALA A 763 -17.13 38.19 -20.85
N GLU A 764 -17.02 39.32 -21.57
CA GLU A 764 -18.16 39.87 -22.30
C GLU A 764 -18.42 39.06 -23.59
N PRO A 765 -19.68 38.67 -23.90
CA PRO A 765 -19.98 37.92 -25.11
C PRO A 765 -19.57 38.63 -26.40
N MET A 766 -19.02 37.88 -27.36
CA MET A 766 -18.58 38.44 -28.64
C MET A 766 -19.40 37.90 -29.81
N GLU A 767 -20.22 38.76 -30.43
CA GLU A 767 -20.97 38.47 -31.67
C GLU A 767 -20.08 38.52 -32.92
N ASP A 768 -20.46 37.82 -33.99
CA ASP A 768 -19.78 37.80 -35.31
C ASP A 768 -18.32 37.29 -35.28
N VAL A 769 -17.98 36.40 -34.34
CA VAL A 769 -16.69 35.66 -34.32
C VAL A 769 -16.85 34.38 -35.13
N GLU A 770 -15.98 34.12 -36.10
CA GLU A 770 -16.01 32.87 -36.86
C GLU A 770 -15.30 31.75 -36.09
N VAL A 771 -16.02 30.65 -35.81
CA VAL A 771 -15.53 29.49 -35.05
C VAL A 771 -15.26 28.32 -35.98
N PHE A 772 -14.12 27.64 -35.78
CA PHE A 772 -13.68 26.45 -36.49
C PHE A 772 -13.47 25.30 -35.49
N TYR A 773 -13.71 24.07 -35.94
CA TYR A 773 -13.41 22.83 -35.22
C TYR A 773 -12.56 21.96 -36.15
N ASP A 774 -11.32 21.65 -35.76
CA ASP A 774 -10.31 20.98 -36.58
C ASP A 774 -10.19 21.61 -37.99
N GLY A 775 -10.20 22.94 -38.04
CA GLY A 775 -10.14 23.73 -39.27
C GLY A 775 -11.46 23.79 -40.08
N SER A 776 -12.52 23.09 -39.66
CA SER A 776 -13.84 23.14 -40.31
C SER A 776 -14.72 24.23 -39.67
N SER A 777 -15.19 25.19 -40.48
CA SER A 777 -16.05 26.28 -40.00
C SER A 777 -17.38 25.76 -39.42
N ARG A 778 -17.68 26.15 -38.18
CA ARG A 778 -18.94 25.89 -37.46
C ARG A 778 -19.92 27.07 -37.54
N GLY A 779 -19.49 28.20 -38.08
CA GLY A 779 -20.30 29.40 -38.27
C GLY A 779 -19.82 30.57 -37.42
N THR A 780 -20.64 31.62 -37.32
CA THR A 780 -20.33 32.81 -36.52
C THR A 780 -21.15 32.85 -35.25
N THR A 781 -20.59 33.44 -34.19
CA THR A 781 -21.28 33.63 -32.91
C THR A 781 -22.44 34.62 -32.99
N ASP A 782 -23.47 34.40 -32.17
CA ASP A 782 -24.64 35.28 -32.00
C ASP A 782 -24.42 36.39 -30.93
N GLU A 783 -25.48 37.16 -30.61
CA GLU A 783 -25.45 38.24 -29.60
C GLU A 783 -25.01 37.76 -28.19
N ASP A 784 -25.17 36.46 -27.88
CA ASP A 784 -24.76 35.83 -26.62
C ASP A 784 -23.36 35.20 -26.70
N GLY A 785 -22.65 35.43 -27.81
CA GLY A 785 -21.31 34.91 -28.08
C GLY A 785 -21.30 33.45 -28.47
N ARG A 786 -22.43 32.84 -28.83
CA ARG A 786 -22.53 31.38 -29.03
C ARG A 786 -22.62 31.02 -30.50
N VAL A 787 -21.96 29.94 -30.87
CA VAL A 787 -22.21 29.25 -32.15
C VAL A 787 -23.21 28.11 -31.93
N SER A 788 -23.87 27.64 -32.99
CA SER A 788 -24.76 26.48 -32.88
C SER A 788 -23.98 25.26 -32.38
N SER A 789 -24.46 24.59 -31.34
CA SER A 789 -23.85 23.36 -30.85
C SER A 789 -23.81 22.26 -31.91
N TRP A 790 -22.81 21.40 -31.81
CA TRP A 790 -22.65 20.24 -32.66
C TRP A 790 -22.25 19.03 -31.83
N THR A 791 -22.53 17.86 -32.38
CA THR A 791 -22.11 16.59 -31.81
C THR A 791 -20.67 16.30 -32.23
N VAL A 792 -19.80 16.04 -31.25
CA VAL A 792 -18.46 15.49 -31.50
C VAL A 792 -18.58 13.97 -31.59
N THR A 793 -17.91 13.34 -32.56
CA THR A 793 -18.07 11.89 -32.84
C THR A 793 -16.76 11.18 -33.10
N GLU A 794 -15.66 11.93 -33.08
CA GLU A 794 -14.31 11.41 -33.21
C GLU A 794 -13.69 11.59 -31.82
N PRO A 795 -13.17 10.53 -31.18
CA PRO A 795 -12.43 10.66 -29.93
C PRO A 795 -11.00 11.14 -30.18
N GLY A 796 -10.40 11.75 -29.16
CA GLY A 796 -9.05 12.33 -29.18
C GLY A 796 -9.02 13.83 -28.88
N ILE A 797 -7.87 14.44 -29.13
CA ILE A 797 -7.52 15.83 -28.81
C ILE A 797 -7.80 16.73 -30.03
N HIS A 798 -8.88 17.51 -29.93
CA HIS A 798 -9.41 18.37 -30.99
C HIS A 798 -9.13 19.85 -30.74
N ARG A 799 -9.09 20.63 -31.81
CA ARG A 799 -8.89 22.08 -31.73
C ARG A 799 -10.13 22.85 -32.13
N ILE A 800 -10.49 23.82 -31.30
CA ILE A 800 -11.44 24.89 -31.63
C ILE A 800 -10.65 26.17 -31.89
N THR A 801 -10.93 26.86 -32.99
CA THR A 801 -10.31 28.17 -33.31
C THR A 801 -11.39 29.23 -33.47
N ALA A 802 -11.17 30.42 -32.94
CA ALA A 802 -12.04 31.58 -33.05
C ALA A 802 -11.29 32.73 -33.74
N THR A 803 -11.85 33.27 -34.82
CA THR A 803 -11.21 34.32 -35.61
C THR A 803 -12.14 35.51 -35.82
N LYS A 804 -11.60 36.73 -35.70
CA LYS A 804 -12.36 37.96 -35.93
C LYS A 804 -11.45 39.10 -36.37
N GLU A 805 -11.86 39.83 -37.41
CA GLU A 805 -11.07 40.95 -37.93
C GLU A 805 -10.81 42.01 -36.83
N GLY A 806 -9.53 42.31 -36.61
CA GLY A 806 -9.09 43.27 -35.59
C GLY A 806 -8.83 42.65 -34.20
N TYR A 807 -9.07 41.35 -34.04
CA TYR A 807 -8.71 40.55 -32.88
C TYR A 807 -7.57 39.59 -33.25
N LEU A 808 -6.89 39.08 -32.23
CA LEU A 808 -5.98 37.94 -32.37
C LEU A 808 -6.84 36.68 -32.46
N ASP A 809 -6.46 35.77 -33.35
CA ASP A 809 -7.11 34.46 -33.41
C ASP A 809 -6.86 33.73 -32.09
N GLU A 810 -7.89 33.08 -31.57
CA GLU A 810 -7.82 32.32 -30.32
C GLU A 810 -8.02 30.84 -30.64
N GLU A 811 -7.32 29.96 -29.93
CA GLU A 811 -7.51 28.52 -30.06
C GLU A 811 -7.64 27.85 -28.70
N LYS A 812 -8.41 26.77 -28.66
CA LYS A 812 -8.59 25.94 -27.48
C LYS A 812 -8.61 24.48 -27.88
N THR A 813 -7.80 23.69 -27.21
CA THR A 813 -7.78 22.24 -27.34
C THR A 813 -8.81 21.63 -26.38
N ILE A 814 -9.51 20.59 -26.81
CA ILE A 814 -10.42 19.78 -26.00
C ILE A 814 -10.11 18.30 -26.20
N GLU A 815 -10.29 17.49 -25.16
CA GLU A 815 -10.22 16.03 -25.25
C GLU A 815 -11.63 15.46 -25.36
N VAL A 816 -11.85 14.63 -26.36
CA VAL A 816 -13.09 13.88 -26.57
C VAL A 816 -12.80 12.43 -26.21
N ILE A 817 -13.38 11.98 -25.11
CA ILE A 817 -13.19 10.65 -24.55
C ILE A 817 -14.02 9.65 -25.38
N ALA A 818 -13.41 8.56 -25.84
CA ALA A 818 -14.13 7.48 -26.51
C ALA A 818 -15.16 6.86 -25.55
N LEU A 819 -16.24 6.29 -26.07
CA LEU A 819 -17.23 5.55 -25.28
C LEU A 819 -17.05 4.08 -25.64
N GLU A 820 -16.21 3.40 -24.87
CA GLU A 820 -15.91 2.00 -25.08
C GLU A 820 -16.20 1.24 -23.80
N ALA A 821 -16.89 0.11 -23.92
CA ALA A 821 -16.97 -0.84 -22.83
C ALA A 821 -15.77 -1.78 -22.96
N GLU A 822 -14.89 -1.73 -21.96
CA GLU A 822 -13.68 -2.51 -21.87
C GLU A 822 -13.79 -3.40 -20.65
N PHE A 823 -13.47 -4.68 -20.80
CA PHE A 823 -13.74 -5.66 -19.75
C PHE A 823 -12.45 -6.30 -19.28
N ASP A 824 -12.12 -6.11 -18.01
CA ASP A 824 -11.07 -6.88 -17.34
C ASP A 824 -11.66 -8.15 -16.73
N TYR A 825 -10.86 -9.20 -16.72
CA TYR A 825 -11.23 -10.48 -16.13
C TYR A 825 -10.37 -10.72 -14.91
N SER A 826 -11.00 -11.13 -13.81
CA SER A 826 -10.29 -11.49 -12.60
C SER A 826 -10.90 -12.74 -11.96
N ASN A 827 -10.27 -13.25 -10.91
CA ASN A 827 -10.82 -14.30 -10.05
C ASN A 827 -11.30 -15.60 -10.76
N LEU A 828 -10.51 -16.13 -11.70
CA LEU A 828 -10.81 -17.46 -12.28
C LEU A 828 -10.71 -18.55 -11.20
N VAL A 829 -11.82 -19.24 -10.91
CA VAL A 829 -11.89 -20.37 -9.98
C VAL A 829 -12.44 -21.59 -10.72
N ILE A 830 -11.76 -22.73 -10.61
CA ILE A 830 -12.15 -24.00 -11.25
C ILE A 830 -12.37 -25.03 -10.15
N SER A 831 -13.62 -25.44 -9.92
CA SER A 831 -13.98 -26.33 -8.81
C SER A 831 -14.88 -27.50 -9.24
N PRO A 832 -14.47 -28.76 -9.00
CA PRO A 832 -13.18 -29.20 -8.45
C PRO A 832 -12.07 -29.25 -9.51
N GLU A 833 -10.81 -29.03 -9.11
CA GLU A 833 -9.63 -29.15 -9.98
C GLU A 833 -9.30 -30.60 -10.38
N GLU A 834 -9.74 -31.60 -9.59
CA GLU A 834 -9.74 -33.01 -9.99
C GLU A 834 -11.19 -33.52 -10.06
N VAL A 835 -11.62 -33.95 -11.24
CA VAL A 835 -12.99 -34.36 -11.51
C VAL A 835 -13.00 -35.73 -12.18
N ARG A 836 -13.99 -36.57 -11.88
CA ARG A 836 -14.14 -37.84 -12.61
C ARG A 836 -14.85 -37.61 -13.93
N GLU A 837 -14.49 -38.41 -14.95
CA GLU A 837 -15.21 -38.45 -16.24
C GLU A 837 -16.73 -38.45 -16.03
N GLY A 838 -17.42 -37.52 -16.70
CA GLY A 838 -18.87 -37.33 -16.64
C GLY A 838 -19.41 -36.64 -15.39
N ARG A 839 -18.56 -35.99 -14.58
CA ARG A 839 -18.97 -35.09 -13.49
C ARG A 839 -18.75 -33.63 -13.91
N ASP A 840 -19.45 -32.74 -13.24
CA ASP A 840 -19.43 -31.32 -13.56
C ASP A 840 -18.29 -30.60 -12.82
N VAL A 841 -17.67 -29.65 -13.51
CA VAL A 841 -16.71 -28.67 -13.01
C VAL A 841 -17.36 -27.31 -13.14
N THR A 842 -17.37 -26.56 -12.05
CA THR A 842 -17.86 -25.18 -12.01
C THR A 842 -16.66 -24.26 -12.24
N ILE A 843 -16.79 -23.34 -13.18
CA ILE A 843 -15.74 -22.41 -13.57
C ILE A 843 -16.31 -21.01 -13.40
N THR A 844 -15.84 -20.25 -12.43
CA THR A 844 -16.26 -18.85 -12.22
C THR A 844 -15.14 -17.90 -12.57
N ALA A 845 -15.49 -16.69 -13.00
CA ALA A 845 -14.58 -15.58 -13.16
C ALA A 845 -15.34 -14.29 -12.84
N ASP A 846 -14.65 -13.29 -12.32
CA ASP A 846 -15.19 -11.95 -12.21
C ASP A 846 -14.90 -11.18 -13.51
N VAL A 847 -15.85 -10.36 -13.90
CA VAL A 847 -15.75 -9.48 -15.07
C VAL A 847 -16.16 -8.09 -14.64
N GLU A 848 -15.26 -7.14 -14.83
CA GLU A 848 -15.44 -5.72 -14.53
C GLU A 848 -15.41 -4.93 -15.83
N ASN A 849 -16.28 -3.93 -15.96
CA ASN A 849 -16.20 -2.99 -17.07
C ASN A 849 -15.33 -1.78 -16.66
N ILE A 850 -14.06 -1.81 -17.05
CA ILE A 850 -13.08 -0.73 -16.85
C ILE A 850 -13.15 0.34 -17.96
N GLY A 851 -14.09 0.18 -18.89
CA GLY A 851 -14.30 1.13 -19.98
C GLY A 851 -15.03 2.40 -19.56
N THR A 852 -15.28 3.26 -20.54
CA THR A 852 -15.90 4.59 -20.41
C THR A 852 -17.39 4.59 -20.81
N ASP A 853 -17.92 3.46 -21.27
CA ASP A 853 -19.36 3.27 -21.54
C ASP A 853 -19.88 1.93 -21.00
N ALA A 854 -21.18 1.87 -20.74
CA ALA A 854 -21.85 0.64 -20.35
C ALA A 854 -22.04 -0.29 -21.56
N GLY A 855 -21.67 -1.57 -21.43
CA GLY A 855 -21.63 -2.48 -22.57
C GLY A 855 -22.22 -3.85 -22.32
N GLU A 856 -22.74 -4.47 -23.39
CA GLU A 856 -23.00 -5.91 -23.42
C GLU A 856 -21.76 -6.64 -23.96
N TYR A 857 -21.25 -7.62 -23.20
CA TYR A 857 -20.12 -8.45 -23.63
C TYR A 857 -20.44 -9.93 -23.60
N ASN A 858 -20.02 -10.66 -24.65
CA ASN A 858 -20.18 -12.11 -24.73
C ASN A 858 -18.90 -12.82 -24.31
N ILE A 859 -18.91 -13.31 -23.09
CA ILE A 859 -17.79 -13.99 -22.46
C ILE A 859 -17.81 -15.45 -22.90
N GLU A 860 -16.69 -15.92 -23.45
CA GLU A 860 -16.53 -17.28 -23.95
C GLU A 860 -15.71 -18.13 -22.95
N LEU A 861 -16.25 -19.27 -22.53
CA LEU A 861 -15.48 -20.30 -21.86
C LEU A 861 -14.80 -21.19 -22.91
N ARG A 862 -13.46 -21.22 -22.93
CA ARG A 862 -12.68 -22.10 -23.78
C ARG A 862 -12.09 -23.25 -22.97
N ILE A 863 -12.16 -24.45 -23.53
CA ILE A 863 -11.51 -25.65 -23.01
C ILE A 863 -10.57 -26.19 -24.09
N ASP A 864 -9.27 -26.27 -23.78
CA ASP A 864 -8.18 -26.58 -24.73
C ASP A 864 -8.26 -25.74 -26.01
N GLY A 865 -8.41 -24.42 -25.85
CA GLY A 865 -8.56 -23.44 -26.92
C GLY A 865 -9.87 -23.49 -27.71
N ASN A 866 -10.82 -24.39 -27.38
CA ASN A 866 -12.13 -24.48 -28.05
C ASN A 866 -13.23 -23.85 -27.19
N VAL A 867 -14.03 -22.96 -27.75
CA VAL A 867 -15.22 -22.41 -27.08
C VAL A 867 -16.21 -23.55 -26.78
N THR A 868 -16.48 -23.78 -25.50
CA THR A 868 -17.40 -24.83 -25.02
C THR A 868 -18.71 -24.27 -24.48
N ASP A 869 -18.71 -23.04 -23.96
CA ASP A 869 -19.90 -22.32 -23.52
C ASP A 869 -19.67 -20.80 -23.65
N SER A 870 -20.73 -20.00 -23.55
CA SER A 870 -20.64 -18.54 -23.55
C SER A 870 -21.79 -17.88 -22.79
N LYS A 871 -21.52 -16.79 -22.09
CA LYS A 871 -22.52 -15.97 -21.38
C LYS A 871 -22.39 -14.52 -21.78
N THR A 872 -23.53 -13.87 -22.01
CA THR A 872 -23.58 -12.43 -22.26
C THR A 872 -23.94 -11.70 -20.96
N VAL A 873 -23.16 -10.69 -20.59
CA VAL A 873 -23.40 -9.80 -19.45
C VAL A 873 -23.54 -8.37 -19.94
N TYR A 874 -24.30 -7.56 -19.20
CA TYR A 874 -24.36 -6.11 -19.36
C TYR A 874 -23.82 -5.50 -18.08
N LEU A 875 -22.84 -4.62 -18.18
CA LEU A 875 -22.23 -3.94 -17.03
C LEU A 875 -22.20 -2.44 -17.32
N GLU A 876 -22.59 -1.64 -16.32
CA GLU A 876 -22.29 -0.21 -16.28
C GLU A 876 -20.77 0.01 -16.09
N VAL A 877 -20.30 1.24 -16.26
CA VAL A 877 -18.89 1.60 -15.97
C VAL A 877 -18.58 1.33 -14.49
N ASP A 878 -17.42 0.74 -14.22
CA ASP A 878 -16.95 0.28 -12.90
C ASP A 878 -17.84 -0.79 -12.25
N GLU A 879 -18.79 -1.37 -12.99
CA GLU A 879 -19.63 -2.46 -12.49
C GLU A 879 -18.90 -3.80 -12.68
N GLN A 880 -18.77 -4.54 -11.59
CA GLN A 880 -18.20 -5.89 -11.57
C GLN A 880 -19.29 -6.95 -11.35
N THR A 881 -19.16 -8.08 -12.02
CA THR A 881 -20.01 -9.25 -11.78
C THR A 881 -19.25 -10.57 -11.90
N THR A 882 -19.66 -11.56 -11.12
CA THR A 882 -19.16 -12.93 -11.25
C THR A 882 -19.97 -13.72 -12.27
N ILE A 883 -19.30 -14.27 -13.28
CA ILE A 883 -19.87 -15.27 -14.19
C ILE A 883 -19.56 -16.68 -13.72
N GLU A 884 -20.48 -17.60 -13.99
CA GLU A 884 -20.34 -19.02 -13.66
C GLU A 884 -20.60 -19.89 -14.89
N PHE A 885 -19.72 -20.81 -15.21
CA PHE A 885 -19.93 -21.85 -16.21
C PHE A 885 -19.92 -23.22 -15.54
N VAL A 886 -20.71 -24.16 -16.08
CA VAL A 886 -20.71 -25.55 -15.62
C VAL A 886 -20.33 -26.44 -16.79
N HIS A 887 -19.14 -27.04 -16.71
CA HIS A 887 -18.58 -27.90 -17.74
C HIS A 887 -18.60 -29.37 -17.29
N THR A 888 -19.18 -30.27 -18.09
CA THR A 888 -19.13 -31.71 -17.80
C THR A 888 -17.84 -32.34 -18.33
N ALA A 889 -17.01 -32.87 -17.43
CA ALA A 889 -15.72 -33.46 -17.71
C ALA A 889 -15.75 -34.60 -18.75
N GLY A 890 -14.84 -34.51 -19.73
CA GLY A 890 -14.69 -35.43 -20.87
C GLY A 890 -13.86 -36.69 -20.57
N GLU A 891 -13.06 -37.13 -21.55
CA GLU A 891 -12.15 -38.27 -21.37
C GLU A 891 -11.02 -37.93 -20.38
N PRO A 892 -10.41 -38.92 -19.71
CA PRO A 892 -9.34 -38.66 -18.75
C PRO A 892 -8.12 -37.94 -19.36
N GLY A 893 -7.63 -36.91 -18.68
CA GLY A 893 -6.56 -36.02 -19.14
C GLY A 893 -6.61 -34.65 -18.47
N ASN A 894 -5.60 -33.82 -18.72
CA ASN A 894 -5.57 -32.44 -18.25
C ASN A 894 -6.22 -31.53 -19.30
N TYR A 895 -7.10 -30.64 -18.85
CA TYR A 895 -7.79 -29.68 -19.67
C TYR A 895 -7.39 -28.27 -19.26
N THR A 896 -7.14 -27.42 -20.25
CA THR A 896 -6.86 -25.99 -20.08
C THR A 896 -8.17 -25.23 -20.17
N VAL A 897 -8.43 -24.31 -19.24
CA VAL A 897 -9.61 -23.45 -19.16
C VAL A 897 -9.17 -22.04 -19.46
N GLU A 898 -9.83 -21.35 -20.38
CA GLU A 898 -9.57 -19.93 -20.66
C GLU A 898 -10.88 -19.13 -20.62
N ILE A 899 -10.86 -17.97 -19.96
CA ILE A 899 -11.91 -16.95 -19.98
C ILE A 899 -11.22 -15.60 -20.11
N GLY A 900 -11.41 -14.90 -21.24
CA GLY A 900 -10.62 -13.70 -21.53
C GLY A 900 -9.14 -14.05 -21.70
N ASP A 901 -8.30 -13.37 -20.94
CA ASP A 901 -6.87 -13.58 -20.76
C ASP A 901 -6.53 -14.52 -19.59
N LEU A 902 -7.51 -14.88 -18.74
CA LEU A 902 -7.32 -15.81 -17.63
C LEU A 902 -7.17 -17.25 -18.12
N GLU A 903 -6.14 -17.95 -17.62
CA GLU A 903 -5.89 -19.37 -17.90
C GLU A 903 -5.84 -20.19 -16.59
N GLY A 904 -6.41 -21.40 -16.59
CA GLY A 904 -6.34 -22.37 -15.51
C GLY A 904 -6.42 -23.81 -16.02
N THR A 905 -6.32 -24.81 -15.14
CA THR A 905 -6.41 -26.22 -15.56
C THR A 905 -7.23 -27.08 -14.59
N PHE A 906 -7.85 -28.15 -15.08
CA PHE A 906 -8.37 -29.23 -14.25
C PHE A 906 -8.03 -30.61 -14.83
N GLU A 907 -7.85 -31.60 -13.96
CA GLU A 907 -7.57 -32.99 -14.33
C GLU A 907 -8.86 -33.82 -14.31
N VAL A 908 -9.10 -34.55 -15.41
CA VAL A 908 -10.14 -35.57 -15.48
C VAL A 908 -9.54 -36.94 -15.21
N THR A 909 -10.01 -37.62 -14.17
CA THR A 909 -9.59 -38.99 -13.85
C THR A 909 -10.55 -40.05 -14.39
N GLU A 910 -10.03 -41.26 -14.66
CA GLU A 910 -10.82 -42.39 -15.16
C GLU A 910 -12.08 -42.63 -14.31
N GLY A 911 -13.25 -42.55 -14.94
CA GLY A 911 -14.49 -43.01 -14.35
C GLY A 911 -14.35 -44.50 -14.00
N LEU A 912 -14.72 -44.89 -12.77
CA LEU A 912 -14.66 -46.28 -12.35
C LEU A 912 -15.43 -47.19 -13.32
N SER A 913 -14.71 -47.95 -14.14
CA SER A 913 -15.25 -49.14 -14.77
C SER A 913 -15.69 -50.07 -13.64
N ILE A 914 -17.00 -50.30 -13.52
CA ILE A 914 -17.68 -50.98 -12.39
C ILE A 914 -17.36 -52.50 -12.33
N VAL A 915 -16.18 -52.92 -12.78
CA VAL A 915 -15.79 -54.32 -12.92
C VAL A 915 -14.85 -54.81 -11.81
N TRP A 916 -14.31 -53.95 -10.91
CA TRP A 916 -13.31 -54.43 -9.93
C TRP A 916 -13.49 -54.12 -8.43
N TYR A 917 -14.59 -53.49 -7.98
CA TYR A 917 -14.81 -53.20 -6.55
C TYR A 917 -15.65 -54.23 -5.76
N VAL A 918 -15.60 -55.53 -6.09
CA VAL A 918 -16.19 -56.60 -5.25
C VAL A 918 -15.15 -57.59 -4.70
N ALA A 919 -13.86 -57.39 -4.98
CA ALA A 919 -12.81 -58.32 -4.52
C ALA A 919 -12.02 -57.86 -3.27
N GLY A 920 -12.11 -56.59 -2.84
CA GLY A 920 -11.25 -56.03 -1.78
C GLY A 920 -11.88 -55.77 -0.40
N VAL A 921 -13.21 -55.62 -0.28
CA VAL A 921 -13.84 -55.05 0.94
C VAL A 921 -14.54 -56.10 1.84
N ILE A 922 -14.50 -57.39 1.51
CA ILE A 922 -15.11 -58.45 2.37
C ILE A 922 -14.24 -58.85 3.58
N ILE A 923 -13.05 -58.26 3.81
CA ILE A 923 -12.16 -58.70 4.91
C ILE A 923 -12.17 -57.80 6.17
N VAL A 924 -12.74 -56.58 6.18
CA VAL A 924 -12.65 -55.71 7.38
C VAL A 924 -13.99 -55.34 8.05
N ALA A 925 -15.15 -55.53 7.43
CA ALA A 925 -16.46 -55.33 8.09
C ALA A 925 -17.12 -56.62 8.61
N GLY A 926 -16.33 -57.70 8.81
CA GLY A 926 -16.78 -59.02 9.28
C GLY A 926 -16.42 -59.35 10.73
N GLY A 927 -15.96 -58.38 11.53
CA GLY A 927 -15.44 -58.63 12.89
C GLY A 927 -16.48 -58.55 14.02
N ALA A 928 -17.53 -57.74 13.89
CA ALA A 928 -18.43 -57.46 15.04
C ALA A 928 -19.87 -57.98 14.88
N ALA A 929 -20.38 -58.19 13.66
CA ALA A 929 -21.77 -58.62 13.44
C ALA A 929 -21.96 -60.14 13.26
N ALA A 930 -20.87 -60.89 13.02
CA ALA A 930 -20.92 -62.34 12.80
C ALA A 930 -21.01 -63.19 14.09
N ALA A 931 -20.75 -62.60 15.27
CA ALA A 931 -20.92 -63.28 16.55
C ALA A 931 -22.38 -63.37 17.03
N TYR A 932 -23.28 -62.53 16.50
CA TYR A 932 -24.67 -62.45 16.97
C TYR A 932 -25.66 -63.25 16.10
N MET A 933 -25.33 -63.56 14.85
CA MET A 933 -26.29 -64.23 13.93
C MET A 933 -26.16 -65.76 13.84
N PHE A 934 -25.26 -66.39 14.60
CA PHE A 934 -25.14 -67.86 14.66
C PHE A 934 -25.88 -68.54 15.84
N THR A 935 -26.64 -67.81 16.67
CA THR A 935 -27.30 -68.38 17.86
C THR A 935 -28.83 -68.50 17.81
N ALA A 936 -29.53 -68.01 16.76
CA ALA A 936 -31.00 -68.06 16.76
C ALA A 936 -31.73 -68.35 15.42
N GLY A 937 -31.03 -68.59 14.30
CA GLY A 937 -31.67 -68.52 12.98
C GLY A 937 -31.84 -69.80 12.16
N GLY A 938 -30.97 -70.81 12.27
CA GLY A 938 -31.12 -72.07 11.51
C GLY A 938 -31.07 -71.97 9.97
N TRP A 939 -30.31 -71.03 9.40
CA TRP A 939 -30.11 -70.95 7.95
C TRP A 939 -28.90 -71.81 7.52
N THR A 940 -29.07 -72.65 6.50
CA THR A 940 -27.97 -73.44 5.91
C THR A 940 -27.39 -72.75 4.67
N VAL A 941 -26.11 -73.02 4.38
CA VAL A 941 -25.36 -72.45 3.25
C VAL A 941 -26.01 -72.74 1.89
N GLU A 942 -26.77 -73.84 1.76
CA GLU A 942 -27.54 -74.14 0.54
C GLU A 942 -28.72 -73.20 0.31
N MET A 943 -29.37 -72.67 1.37
CA MET A 943 -30.50 -71.75 1.22
C MET A 943 -30.06 -70.38 0.69
N VAL A 944 -28.85 -69.95 1.04
CA VAL A 944 -28.24 -68.69 0.55
C VAL A 944 -27.84 -68.81 -0.92
N LYS A 945 -27.31 -69.98 -1.34
CA LYS A 945 -26.96 -70.23 -2.75
C LYS A 945 -28.19 -70.30 -3.66
N ALA A 946 -29.31 -70.85 -3.20
CA ALA A 946 -30.53 -70.95 -4.00
C ALA A 946 -31.17 -69.57 -4.29
N ARG A 947 -31.14 -68.65 -3.33
CA ARG A 947 -31.65 -67.27 -3.48
C ARG A 947 -30.77 -66.41 -4.39
N LEU A 948 -29.45 -66.65 -4.42
CA LEU A 948 -28.51 -65.93 -5.28
C LEU A 948 -28.68 -66.29 -6.77
N ALA A 949 -29.04 -67.54 -7.08
CA ALA A 949 -29.26 -67.99 -8.45
C ALA A 949 -30.54 -67.38 -9.07
N GLU A 950 -31.60 -67.21 -8.27
CA GLU A 950 -32.89 -66.62 -8.67
C GLU A 950 -32.75 -65.12 -9.03
N LEU A 951 -31.84 -64.41 -8.35
CA LEU A 951 -31.57 -62.98 -8.60
C LEU A 951 -30.81 -62.76 -9.91
N ILE A 952 -29.91 -63.68 -10.27
CA ILE A 952 -29.07 -63.61 -11.48
C ILE A 952 -29.88 -63.87 -12.77
N GLU A 953 -30.92 -64.71 -12.69
CA GLU A 953 -31.77 -65.01 -13.87
C GLU A 953 -32.78 -63.90 -14.17
N THR A 954 -33.24 -63.18 -13.14
CA THR A 954 -34.20 -62.08 -13.27
C THR A 954 -33.59 -60.87 -14.02
N ILE A 955 -32.30 -60.59 -13.79
CA ILE A 955 -31.57 -59.45 -14.39
C ILE A 955 -31.23 -59.70 -15.88
N ARG A 956 -31.16 -60.96 -16.34
CA ARG A 956 -30.94 -61.28 -17.77
C ARG A 956 -32.19 -61.16 -18.64
N SER A 957 -33.39 -61.06 -18.06
CA SER A 957 -34.67 -61.10 -18.80
C SER A 957 -35.27 -59.73 -19.17
N LYS A 958 -34.60 -58.62 -18.83
CA LYS A 958 -34.95 -57.27 -19.28
C LYS A 958 -33.70 -56.52 -19.70
N ARG A 959 -33.26 -56.80 -20.94
CA ARG A 959 -32.46 -55.91 -21.78
C ARG A 959 -33.32 -55.49 -22.96
#